data_AF-A0A2V9V9Q0-F1
#
_entry.id   AF-A0A2V9V9Q0-F1
#
_cell.length_a   1.000
_cell.length_b   1.000
_cell.length_c   1.000
_cell.angle_alpha   90.00
_cell.angle_beta   90.00
_cell.angle_gamma   90.00
#
_symmetry.space_group_name_H-M   'P 1'
#
loop_
_entity.id
_entity.type
_entity.pdbx_description
1 polymer ?
#
loop_
_entity_poly.entity_id
_entity_poly.type
_entity_poly.pdbx_seq_one_letter_code
_entity_poly.pdbx_strand_id
1 'polypeptide(L)'
;MSTRSAVWDGIFLLCVAGLAWAQREPVLKQIDEPHAYYFREMYLPQLTTGASSAAWSPDSKSLAFSMAGSLWLQNIDSNEAQQLTAGPGYDYQPDWSRDGKWIIYAKYDKSAVELWVLDVESRQAHALTTDGLVNLEPRFSPDGKRIAFVSTAFHGRFHIFAARFKDGSLADVQRMTGETRSTLPRYYYSAFDHEISPAWSPDGADLLFVSNRGHVYGTGGFWRMKSEPGAEPREIHYEETAWKARPTFSPDGKRIVYASYLGQAWHQLWVMPAQGGDAFPLSYGEFDNINPRWSPNGERIAYISNRGGNTSLWLQQVSGGWQQPLIVKTKKYLAPMGSLALSVLDEHGRETPARVFVKGEDGRAYAPADAWMHADDSFDHSLSAFEAHYFHTAGASTLEVPPGRVTVDFMKGFEYLLASQTIEVKAGATTSIKVQLQPLSLPENKRSHLVSGDVHVHMNYGGAYRNTPVHLVFQAAAENLPIVQDLVVNKEQRIPDMAYFKTTPDAASTAANLLVHGQEFHTSYWGHLGLLHLTRNFLIPDYAGYPNTAAASLYPTNASIADLAHAQQGLVGYVHPFDTYPDPAKESLTDELPVDVALGKVDYIEVLGFSDHKSTARVWYRLLNCGFHLPTAAGTDAMANFASLRLNRGSRILGADTRSPPMAPCLVFSSRINRQVEP
;
A
#
# COMPACT_ATOMS: atom_id res chain seq x y z
N MET A 1 21.82 -39.54 67.33
CA MET A 1 21.61 -38.53 68.38
C MET A 1 22.17 -37.20 67.89
N SER A 2 21.31 -36.17 67.85
CA SER A 2 21.57 -34.72 67.83
C SER A 2 22.97 -34.20 67.43
N THR A 3 23.06 -33.33 66.42
CA THR A 3 23.49 -31.92 66.57
C THR A 3 23.45 -31.09 65.27
N ARG A 4 22.76 -29.94 65.38
CA ARG A 4 22.85 -28.61 64.72
C ARG A 4 23.75 -28.39 63.47
N SER A 5 23.18 -27.73 62.46
CA SER A 5 23.72 -26.51 61.81
C SER A 5 22.62 -25.83 60.97
N ALA A 6 22.06 -24.71 61.43
CA ALA A 6 22.39 -23.35 60.99
C ALA A 6 21.56 -22.88 59.78
N VAL A 7 20.54 -22.09 60.10
CA VAL A 7 19.72 -21.28 59.20
C VAL A 7 20.59 -20.15 58.64
N TRP A 8 20.55 -19.95 57.32
CA TRP A 8 20.82 -18.68 56.67
C TRP A 8 19.71 -18.41 55.66
N ASP A 9 18.98 -17.34 55.90
CA ASP A 9 17.87 -16.84 55.09
C ASP A 9 18.37 -16.37 53.72
N GLY A 10 17.86 -17.01 52.67
CA GLY A 10 17.94 -16.51 51.30
C GLY A 10 16.58 -16.01 50.86
N ILE A 11 16.33 -14.71 50.98
CA ILE A 11 15.20 -14.03 50.35
C ILE A 11 15.45 -14.07 48.83
N PHE A 12 14.81 -14.99 48.13
CA PHE A 12 14.66 -14.91 46.68
C PHE A 12 13.57 -13.87 46.38
N LEU A 13 14.00 -12.63 46.11
CA LEU A 13 13.17 -11.67 45.39
C LEU A 13 13.00 -12.18 43.95
N LEU A 14 11.89 -12.87 43.71
CA LEU A 14 11.36 -13.11 42.38
C LEU A 14 10.87 -11.77 41.81
N CYS A 15 11.80 -11.01 41.22
CA CYS A 15 11.43 -9.96 40.26
C CYS A 15 10.89 -10.65 39.00
N VAL A 16 9.59 -10.94 38.98
CA VAL A 16 8.88 -11.19 37.73
C VAL A 16 8.76 -9.85 37.00
N ALA A 17 9.84 -9.46 36.31
CA ALA A 17 9.74 -8.46 35.26
C ALA A 17 9.08 -9.15 34.06
N GLY A 18 7.75 -9.15 34.05
CA GLY A 18 6.99 -9.39 32.84
C GLY A 18 7.27 -8.25 31.88
N LEU A 19 8.32 -8.38 31.06
CA LEU A 19 8.43 -7.60 29.83
C LEU A 19 7.30 -8.08 28.93
N ALA A 20 6.16 -7.38 28.97
CA ALA A 20 5.19 -7.47 27.90
C ALA A 20 5.88 -6.90 26.66
N TRP A 21 6.28 -7.78 25.74
CA TRP A 21 6.80 -7.35 24.45
C TRP A 21 5.62 -6.70 23.72
N ALA A 22 5.67 -5.38 23.52
CA ALA A 22 4.64 -4.70 22.76
C ALA A 22 4.63 -5.25 21.33
N GLN A 23 3.51 -5.85 20.93
CA GLN A 23 3.39 -6.58 19.67
C GLN A 23 2.75 -5.66 18.63
N ARG A 24 3.44 -5.43 17.51
CA ARG A 24 2.89 -4.71 16.36
C ARG A 24 1.66 -5.45 15.83
N GLU A 25 0.54 -4.74 15.78
CA GLU A 25 -0.73 -5.22 15.24
C GLU A 25 -0.95 -4.62 13.83
N PRO A 26 -1.73 -5.28 12.96
CA PRO A 26 -2.19 -4.68 11.70
C PRO A 26 -3.02 -3.41 11.95
N VAL A 27 -2.95 -2.42 11.06
CA VAL A 27 -3.64 -1.12 11.20
C VAL A 27 -5.12 -1.24 11.54
N LEU A 28 -5.83 -2.21 10.95
CA LEU A 28 -7.27 -2.43 11.10
C LEU A 28 -7.58 -3.90 11.37
N LYS A 29 -7.44 -4.33 12.63
CA LYS A 29 -7.65 -5.72 13.06
C LYS A 29 -9.09 -6.24 13.01
N GLN A 30 -10.05 -5.37 12.70
CA GLN A 30 -11.47 -5.72 12.55
C GLN A 30 -11.75 -6.46 11.25
N ILE A 31 -10.80 -6.47 10.30
CA ILE A 31 -10.96 -7.14 9.02
C ILE A 31 -10.46 -8.58 9.18
N ASP A 32 -11.38 -9.54 9.09
CA ASP A 32 -11.11 -10.99 9.14
C ASP A 32 -10.99 -11.56 7.73
N GLU A 33 -10.02 -11.05 6.98
CA GLU A 33 -9.70 -11.50 5.62
C GLU A 33 -8.20 -11.84 5.53
N PRO A 34 -7.82 -12.91 4.80
CA PRO A 34 -6.41 -13.27 4.65
C PRO A 34 -5.64 -12.23 3.83
N HIS A 35 -4.30 -12.25 3.94
CA HIS A 35 -3.40 -11.40 3.15
C HIS A 35 -3.73 -9.90 3.22
N ALA A 36 -3.66 -9.34 4.43
CA ALA A 36 -4.14 -7.98 4.73
C ALA A 36 -3.58 -6.86 3.83
N TYR A 37 -2.37 -7.05 3.30
CA TYR A 37 -1.74 -6.10 2.40
C TYR A 37 -2.53 -5.90 1.09
N TYR A 38 -3.24 -6.89 0.54
CA TYR A 38 -3.98 -6.68 -0.71
C TYR A 38 -5.09 -5.66 -0.57
N PHE A 39 -5.97 -5.83 0.44
CA PHE A 39 -7.03 -4.86 0.66
C PHE A 39 -6.49 -3.58 1.31
N ARG A 40 -5.47 -3.64 2.18
CA ARG A 40 -4.90 -2.44 2.81
C ARG A 40 -4.32 -1.47 1.79
N GLU A 41 -3.71 -2.01 0.75
CA GLU A 41 -2.95 -1.24 -0.23
C GLU A 41 -3.74 -0.88 -1.47
N MET A 42 -4.68 -1.73 -1.87
CA MET A 42 -5.39 -1.56 -3.14
C MET A 42 -6.85 -1.13 -2.96
N TYR A 43 -7.45 -1.39 -1.79
CA TYR A 43 -8.87 -1.11 -1.53
C TYR A 43 -9.09 0.04 -0.54
N LEU A 44 -8.51 -0.08 0.66
CA LEU A 44 -8.71 0.84 1.76
C LEU A 44 -8.18 2.24 1.40
N PRO A 45 -8.83 3.32 1.87
CA PRO A 45 -8.30 4.66 1.69
C PRO A 45 -6.96 4.83 2.43
N GLN A 46 -6.09 5.66 1.85
CA GLN A 46 -4.73 5.90 2.34
C GLN A 46 -4.41 7.39 2.33
N LEU A 47 -3.53 7.83 3.23
CA LEU A 47 -3.06 9.21 3.23
C LEU A 47 -2.13 9.44 2.04
N THR A 48 -2.59 10.27 1.09
CA THR A 48 -1.78 10.81 0.01
C THR A 48 -1.74 12.33 0.13
N THR A 49 -0.65 12.95 -0.32
CA THR A 49 -0.56 14.42 -0.44
C THR A 49 -1.46 14.93 -1.56
N GLY A 50 -1.55 14.17 -2.66
CA GLY A 50 -2.48 14.37 -3.76
C GLY A 50 -3.91 13.90 -3.47
N ALA A 51 -4.81 14.14 -4.43
CA ALA A 51 -6.23 13.78 -4.29
C ALA A 51 -6.45 12.27 -4.43
N SER A 52 -7.27 11.65 -3.57
CA SER A 52 -7.49 10.18 -3.55
C SER A 52 -8.93 9.74 -3.88
N SER A 53 -9.91 10.64 -3.76
CA SER A 53 -11.31 10.40 -4.12
C SER A 53 -12.07 11.72 -4.24
N ALA A 54 -13.18 11.73 -4.99
CA ALA A 54 -13.98 12.93 -5.22
C ALA A 54 -15.48 12.63 -5.34
N ALA A 55 -16.31 13.66 -5.17
CA ALA A 55 -17.75 13.67 -5.40
C ALA A 55 -18.19 15.02 -5.96
N TRP A 56 -19.08 15.00 -6.94
CA TRP A 56 -19.62 16.20 -7.57
C TRP A 56 -20.63 16.91 -6.68
N SER A 57 -20.63 18.23 -6.72
CA SER A 57 -21.79 19.01 -6.27
C SER A 57 -23.00 18.70 -7.16
N PRO A 58 -24.23 18.76 -6.62
CA PRO A 58 -25.44 18.45 -7.39
C PRO A 58 -25.64 19.30 -8.65
N ASP A 59 -25.07 20.50 -8.67
CA ASP A 59 -25.13 21.43 -9.80
C ASP A 59 -24.02 21.21 -10.86
N SER A 60 -23.17 20.19 -10.68
CA SER A 60 -22.04 19.86 -11.57
C SER A 60 -20.95 20.93 -11.69
N LYS A 61 -20.90 21.93 -10.80
CA LYS A 61 -19.93 23.04 -10.87
C LYS A 61 -18.72 22.88 -9.97
N SER A 62 -18.80 22.04 -8.96
CA SER A 62 -17.75 21.89 -7.95
C SER A 62 -17.52 20.42 -7.62
N LEU A 63 -16.35 20.14 -7.03
CA LEU A 63 -15.98 18.84 -6.52
C LEU A 63 -15.59 18.96 -5.05
N ALA A 64 -16.18 18.09 -4.22
CA ALA A 64 -15.65 17.76 -2.91
C ALA A 64 -14.66 16.60 -3.07
N PHE A 65 -13.45 16.69 -2.53
CA PHE A 65 -12.42 15.67 -2.71
C PHE A 65 -11.50 15.53 -1.50
N SER A 66 -10.97 14.32 -1.31
CA SER A 66 -10.02 14.01 -0.25
C SER A 66 -8.60 14.30 -0.72
N MET A 67 -7.85 15.09 0.05
CA MET A 67 -6.45 15.43 -0.23
C MET A 67 -5.73 15.79 1.08
N ALA A 68 -4.52 15.27 1.28
CA ALA A 68 -3.70 15.53 2.47
C ALA A 68 -4.43 15.26 3.80
N GLY A 69 -5.32 14.25 3.81
CA GLY A 69 -6.04 13.82 5.01
C GLY A 69 -7.30 14.63 5.36
N SER A 70 -7.72 15.56 4.51
CA SER A 70 -8.92 16.37 4.72
C SER A 70 -9.78 16.44 3.46
N LEU A 71 -11.03 16.83 3.61
CA LEU A 71 -11.91 17.15 2.50
C LEU A 71 -11.72 18.59 2.05
N TRP A 72 -11.75 18.79 0.74
CA TRP A 72 -11.61 20.08 0.07
C TRP A 72 -12.75 20.28 -0.92
N LEU A 73 -13.14 21.54 -1.15
CA LEU A 73 -14.12 21.96 -2.14
C LEU A 73 -13.47 22.89 -3.15
N GLN A 74 -13.66 22.59 -4.44
CA GLN A 74 -13.17 23.45 -5.52
C GLN A 74 -14.20 23.54 -6.65
N ASN A 75 -14.44 24.75 -7.13
CA ASN A 75 -15.16 24.97 -8.39
C ASN A 75 -14.26 24.54 -9.56
N ILE A 76 -14.82 23.85 -10.55
CA ILE A 76 -14.03 23.26 -11.65
C ILE A 76 -13.32 24.27 -12.55
N ASP A 77 -13.77 25.54 -12.54
CA ASP A 77 -13.18 26.63 -13.31
C ASP A 77 -12.27 27.54 -12.45
N SER A 78 -12.04 27.17 -11.19
CA SER A 78 -11.17 27.87 -10.24
C SER A 78 -9.88 27.09 -9.99
N ASN A 79 -8.82 27.76 -9.52
CA ASN A 79 -7.60 27.13 -8.99
C ASN A 79 -7.52 27.22 -7.45
N GLU A 80 -8.60 27.62 -6.80
CA GLU A 80 -8.70 27.78 -5.35
C GLU A 80 -9.50 26.63 -4.74
N ALA A 81 -8.92 25.93 -3.77
CA ALA A 81 -9.59 24.90 -2.99
C ALA A 81 -9.82 25.37 -1.56
N GLN A 82 -11.04 25.20 -1.06
CA GLN A 82 -11.43 25.49 0.31
C GLN A 82 -11.47 24.21 1.14
N GLN A 83 -10.76 24.18 2.26
CA GLN A 83 -10.83 23.06 3.20
C GLN A 83 -12.21 23.00 3.84
N LEU A 84 -12.77 21.79 3.92
CA LEU A 84 -14.09 21.51 4.50
C LEU A 84 -14.00 20.84 5.86
N THR A 85 -12.97 20.05 6.11
CA THR A 85 -12.77 19.30 7.36
C THR A 85 -11.36 19.50 7.91
N ALA A 86 -11.23 19.48 9.24
CA ALA A 86 -9.98 19.61 9.96
C ALA A 86 -10.06 18.85 11.30
N GLY A 87 -8.94 18.79 12.02
CA GLY A 87 -8.82 18.03 13.27
C GLY A 87 -8.15 16.67 13.08
N PRO A 88 -8.11 15.83 14.14
CA PRO A 88 -7.43 14.54 14.14
C PRO A 88 -8.08 13.54 13.17
N GLY A 89 -7.33 12.50 12.81
CA GLY A 89 -7.76 11.50 11.83
C GLY A 89 -7.67 11.97 10.39
N TYR A 90 -8.13 11.12 9.46
CA TYR A 90 -8.00 11.36 8.02
C TYR A 90 -9.32 11.10 7.29
N ASP A 91 -9.73 12.03 6.42
CA ASP A 91 -11.07 12.03 5.81
C ASP A 91 -11.04 11.65 4.32
N TYR A 92 -11.90 10.69 3.94
CA TYR A 92 -11.85 9.95 2.68
C TYR A 92 -13.21 9.72 2.03
N GLN A 93 -13.20 9.41 0.73
CA GLN A 93 -14.34 8.83 -0.01
C GLN A 93 -15.65 9.64 0.13
N PRO A 94 -15.64 10.97 -0.08
CA PRO A 94 -16.84 11.79 0.09
C PRO A 94 -17.94 11.39 -0.89
N ASP A 95 -19.18 11.67 -0.52
CA ASP A 95 -20.35 11.68 -1.40
C ASP A 95 -21.31 12.80 -1.01
N TRP A 96 -21.92 13.46 -2.00
CA TRP A 96 -22.73 14.66 -1.78
C TRP A 96 -24.21 14.35 -1.92
N SER A 97 -25.02 14.77 -0.95
CA SER A 97 -26.47 14.66 -1.04
C SER A 97 -26.99 15.48 -2.23
N ARG A 98 -28.05 14.96 -2.87
CA ARG A 98 -28.64 15.58 -4.06
C ARG A 98 -29.23 16.97 -3.82
N ASP A 99 -29.65 17.26 -2.58
CA ASP A 99 -30.14 18.58 -2.16
C ASP A 99 -29.01 19.58 -1.85
N GLY A 100 -27.75 19.14 -1.88
CA GLY A 100 -26.57 19.95 -1.65
C GLY A 100 -26.24 20.23 -0.18
N LYS A 101 -27.08 19.77 0.76
CA LYS A 101 -26.96 20.13 2.19
C LYS A 101 -25.90 19.32 2.94
N TRP A 102 -25.62 18.10 2.50
CA TRP A 102 -24.82 17.15 3.26
C TRP A 102 -23.70 16.55 2.41
N ILE A 103 -22.54 16.37 3.02
CA ILE A 103 -21.46 15.54 2.50
C ILE A 103 -21.22 14.41 3.50
N ILE A 104 -21.34 13.16 3.07
CA ILE A 104 -20.96 11.99 3.86
C ILE A 104 -19.57 11.53 3.45
N TYR A 105 -18.81 10.97 4.38
CA TYR A 105 -17.44 10.55 4.12
C TYR A 105 -17.00 9.46 5.12
N ALA A 106 -15.96 8.73 4.76
CA ALA A 106 -15.28 7.80 5.65
C ALA A 106 -14.14 8.52 6.38
N LYS A 107 -13.99 8.32 7.68
CA LYS A 107 -12.92 8.91 8.50
C LYS A 107 -12.10 7.80 9.13
N TYR A 108 -10.81 7.76 8.84
CA TYR A 108 -9.88 6.95 9.62
C TYR A 108 -9.61 7.65 10.95
N ASP A 109 -10.20 7.12 12.02
CA ASP A 109 -10.11 7.66 13.38
C ASP A 109 -9.48 6.61 14.30
N LYS A 110 -8.19 6.80 14.61
CA LYS A 110 -7.36 5.93 15.44
C LYS A 110 -7.29 4.49 14.93
N SER A 111 -8.14 3.62 15.43
CA SER A 111 -8.14 2.19 15.11
C SER A 111 -9.35 1.77 14.26
N ALA A 112 -10.22 2.68 13.85
CA ALA A 112 -11.45 2.39 13.13
C ALA A 112 -11.62 3.30 11.91
N VAL A 113 -12.44 2.88 10.95
CA VAL A 113 -12.91 3.75 9.88
C VAL A 113 -14.40 3.96 10.07
N GLU A 114 -14.80 5.18 10.40
CA GLU A 114 -16.18 5.52 10.73
C GLU A 114 -16.81 6.36 9.63
N LEU A 115 -18.12 6.27 9.46
CA LEU A 115 -18.86 7.19 8.60
C LEU A 115 -19.11 8.49 9.36
N TRP A 116 -18.92 9.60 8.68
CA TRP A 116 -19.17 10.95 9.18
C TRP A 116 -20.04 11.72 8.19
N VAL A 117 -20.68 12.76 8.67
CA VAL A 117 -21.45 13.69 7.86
C VAL A 117 -21.04 15.12 8.17
N LEU A 118 -21.01 15.96 7.13
CA LEU A 118 -20.77 17.40 7.19
C LEU A 118 -22.00 18.12 6.65
N ASP A 119 -22.53 19.04 7.44
CA ASP A 119 -23.47 20.07 6.97
C ASP A 119 -22.70 21.12 6.17
N VAL A 120 -23.07 21.30 4.90
CA VAL A 120 -22.37 22.19 3.98
C VAL A 120 -22.56 23.66 4.36
N GLU A 121 -23.72 24.03 4.90
CA GLU A 121 -24.07 25.40 5.28
C GLU A 121 -23.44 25.76 6.62
N SER A 122 -23.71 24.97 7.66
CA SER A 122 -23.24 25.26 9.02
C SER A 122 -21.77 24.90 9.26
N ARG A 123 -21.15 24.14 8.33
CA ARG A 123 -19.79 23.61 8.42
C ARG A 123 -19.54 22.71 9.63
N GLN A 124 -20.61 22.17 10.23
CA GLN A 124 -20.50 21.25 11.36
C GLN A 124 -20.44 19.81 10.86
N ALA A 125 -19.53 19.03 11.45
CA ALA A 125 -19.39 17.62 11.16
C ALA A 125 -19.51 16.77 12.43
N HIS A 126 -20.12 15.60 12.28
CA HIS A 126 -20.25 14.61 13.35
C HIS A 126 -20.27 13.19 12.80
N ALA A 127 -19.96 12.24 13.68
CA ALA A 127 -19.96 10.83 13.35
C ALA A 127 -21.39 10.30 13.10
N LEU A 128 -21.56 9.51 12.05
CA LEU A 128 -22.75 8.72 11.76
C LEU A 128 -22.66 7.30 12.34
N THR A 129 -21.43 6.77 12.46
CA THR A 129 -21.14 5.48 13.10
C THR A 129 -20.05 5.68 14.16
N THR A 130 -20.09 4.85 15.22
CA THR A 130 -19.13 4.87 16.33
C THR A 130 -18.94 3.44 16.87
N ASP A 131 -19.01 2.45 15.99
CA ASP A 131 -19.02 1.03 16.35
C ASP A 131 -17.60 0.45 16.48
N GLY A 132 -16.58 1.23 16.15
CA GLY A 132 -15.18 0.82 16.20
C GLY A 132 -14.80 -0.15 15.08
N LEU A 133 -15.57 -0.19 13.98
CA LEU A 133 -15.38 -1.10 12.86
C LEU A 133 -14.76 -0.39 11.64
N VAL A 134 -14.78 -1.05 10.50
CA VAL A 134 -14.31 -0.50 9.22
C VAL A 134 -15.53 -0.28 8.33
N ASN A 135 -15.96 0.98 8.24
CA ASN A 135 -17.08 1.45 7.44
C ASN A 135 -16.57 2.33 6.29
N LEU A 136 -16.87 1.96 5.04
CA LEU A 136 -16.24 2.52 3.83
C LEU A 136 -17.25 2.86 2.74
N GLU A 137 -16.80 3.66 1.78
CA GLU A 137 -17.48 3.95 0.51
C GLU A 137 -18.96 4.37 0.65
N PRO A 138 -19.31 5.34 1.52
CA PRO A 138 -20.69 5.73 1.73
C PRO A 138 -21.28 6.41 0.47
N ARG A 139 -22.49 6.03 0.06
CA ARG A 139 -23.21 6.57 -1.11
C ARG A 139 -24.66 6.90 -0.78
N PHE A 140 -25.06 8.14 -1.00
CA PHE A 140 -26.45 8.55 -0.97
C PHE A 140 -27.25 7.85 -2.06
N SER A 141 -28.47 7.44 -1.72
CA SER A 141 -29.46 7.05 -2.71
C SER A 141 -29.88 8.26 -3.57
N PRO A 142 -30.38 8.05 -4.80
CA PRO A 142 -30.74 9.17 -5.70
C PRO A 142 -31.84 10.09 -5.16
N ASP A 143 -32.63 9.63 -4.18
CA ASP A 143 -33.65 10.40 -3.48
C ASP A 143 -33.16 11.03 -2.17
N GLY A 144 -31.91 10.76 -1.76
CA GLY A 144 -31.26 11.28 -0.55
C GLY A 144 -31.75 10.68 0.77
N LYS A 145 -32.63 9.68 0.75
CA LYS A 145 -33.26 9.13 1.97
C LYS A 145 -32.55 7.91 2.55
N ARG A 146 -31.61 7.33 1.81
CA ARG A 146 -30.83 6.18 2.23
C ARG A 146 -29.36 6.41 1.94
N ILE A 147 -28.51 5.70 2.67
CA ILE A 147 -27.08 5.58 2.38
C ILE A 147 -26.76 4.09 2.24
N ALA A 148 -25.99 3.73 1.22
CA ALA A 148 -25.33 2.42 1.12
C ALA A 148 -23.85 2.58 1.46
N PHE A 149 -23.25 1.60 2.12
CA PHE A 149 -21.84 1.62 2.52
C PHE A 149 -21.32 0.20 2.69
N VAL A 150 -20.00 0.03 2.69
CA VAL A 150 -19.34 -1.24 3.02
C VAL A 150 -19.05 -1.25 4.51
N SER A 151 -19.28 -2.37 5.20
CA SER A 151 -18.94 -2.50 6.62
C SER A 151 -18.46 -3.90 6.97
N THR A 152 -17.54 -3.98 7.94
CA THR A 152 -17.07 -5.22 8.57
C THR A 152 -17.94 -5.68 9.75
N ALA A 153 -19.08 -5.05 10.00
CA ALA A 153 -19.98 -5.38 11.11
C ALA A 153 -20.50 -6.82 11.12
N PHE A 154 -20.43 -7.52 10.00
CA PHE A 154 -20.79 -8.93 9.91
C PHE A 154 -19.53 -9.78 9.74
N HIS A 155 -19.18 -10.53 10.79
CA HIS A 155 -18.03 -11.45 10.84
C HIS A 155 -16.66 -10.84 10.48
N GLY A 156 -16.49 -9.52 10.49
CA GLY A 156 -15.23 -8.89 10.10
C GLY A 156 -15.01 -8.81 8.59
N ARG A 157 -16.02 -9.10 7.76
CA ARG A 157 -15.90 -9.23 6.30
C ARG A 157 -16.57 -8.07 5.58
N PHE A 158 -16.12 -7.76 4.36
CA PHE A 158 -16.69 -6.66 3.59
C PHE A 158 -18.07 -7.05 3.04
N HIS A 159 -19.13 -6.46 3.62
CA HIS A 159 -20.49 -6.59 3.12
C HIS A 159 -21.11 -5.22 2.84
N ILE A 160 -22.13 -5.18 1.98
CA ILE A 160 -22.91 -3.96 1.73
C ILE A 160 -23.99 -3.82 2.79
N PHE A 161 -24.06 -2.65 3.40
CA PHE A 161 -25.11 -2.21 4.31
C PHE A 161 -25.86 -1.03 3.71
N ALA A 162 -27.10 -0.85 4.14
CA ALA A 162 -27.85 0.37 3.90
C ALA A 162 -28.57 0.84 5.16
N ALA A 163 -28.78 2.15 5.25
CA ALA A 163 -29.48 2.77 6.37
C ALA A 163 -30.37 3.91 5.87
N ARG A 164 -31.46 4.20 6.59
CA ARG A 164 -32.23 5.43 6.39
C ARG A 164 -31.40 6.62 6.85
N PHE A 165 -31.41 7.68 6.06
CA PHE A 165 -30.77 8.94 6.37
C PHE A 165 -31.81 10.04 6.52
N LYS A 166 -31.72 10.81 7.61
CA LYS A 166 -32.53 12.00 7.83
C LYS A 166 -31.78 12.99 8.71
N ASP A 167 -31.69 14.23 8.26
CA ASP A 167 -31.16 15.37 9.04
C ASP A 167 -29.83 15.06 9.74
N GLY A 168 -28.89 14.46 9.00
CA GLY A 168 -27.55 14.13 9.51
C GLY A 168 -27.51 12.91 10.43
N SER A 169 -28.53 12.05 10.47
CA SER A 169 -28.56 10.85 11.32
C SER A 169 -28.91 9.59 10.53
N LEU A 170 -28.35 8.45 10.96
CA LEU A 170 -28.69 7.12 10.46
C LEU A 170 -29.75 6.45 11.34
N ALA A 171 -30.64 5.70 10.70
CA ALA A 171 -31.58 4.79 11.36
C ALA A 171 -31.75 3.51 10.53
N ASP A 172 -32.15 2.42 11.19
CA ASP A 172 -32.40 1.11 10.58
C ASP A 172 -31.25 0.63 9.69
N VAL A 173 -30.04 0.59 10.25
CA VAL A 173 -28.89 -0.01 9.58
C VAL A 173 -29.16 -1.49 9.34
N GLN A 174 -29.11 -1.91 8.08
CA GLN A 174 -29.39 -3.28 7.66
C GLN A 174 -28.32 -3.76 6.69
N ARG A 175 -27.91 -5.02 6.85
CA ARG A 175 -27.05 -5.68 5.87
C ARG A 175 -27.86 -6.01 4.62
N MET A 176 -27.34 -5.64 3.46
CA MET A 176 -27.98 -5.86 2.16
C MET A 176 -27.55 -7.19 1.55
N THR A 177 -26.24 -7.47 1.54
CA THR A 177 -25.69 -8.67 0.90
C THR A 177 -25.66 -9.86 1.87
N GLY A 178 -25.85 -11.06 1.33
CA GLY A 178 -25.66 -12.33 2.04
C GLY A 178 -24.18 -12.62 2.31
N GLU A 179 -23.90 -13.72 3.01
CA GLU A 179 -22.54 -14.26 3.13
C GLU A 179 -22.51 -15.63 2.45
N THR A 180 -21.47 -15.90 1.68
CA THR A 180 -21.28 -17.19 1.01
C THR A 180 -19.85 -17.62 1.19
N ARG A 181 -19.68 -18.86 1.66
CA ARG A 181 -18.38 -19.53 1.64
C ARG A 181 -18.24 -20.24 0.30
N SER A 182 -17.21 -19.88 -0.46
CA SER A 182 -16.91 -20.47 -1.75
C SER A 182 -16.59 -21.96 -1.60
N THR A 183 -17.12 -22.76 -2.53
CA THR A 183 -16.72 -24.15 -2.72
C THR A 183 -15.48 -24.28 -3.61
N LEU A 184 -15.06 -23.17 -4.23
CA LEU A 184 -13.89 -23.13 -5.10
C LEU A 184 -12.61 -22.94 -4.29
N PRO A 185 -11.46 -23.50 -4.73
CA PRO A 185 -10.21 -23.41 -3.98
C PRO A 185 -9.53 -22.06 -4.25
N ARG A 186 -9.86 -21.05 -3.45
CA ARG A 186 -9.26 -19.71 -3.52
C ARG A 186 -7.94 -19.70 -2.74
N TYR A 187 -6.82 -19.63 -3.46
CA TYR A 187 -5.47 -19.69 -2.86
C TYR A 187 -5.08 -18.37 -2.17
N TYR A 188 -5.14 -17.24 -2.89
CA TYR A 188 -4.75 -15.92 -2.37
C TYR A 188 -5.87 -15.15 -1.66
N TYR A 189 -7.12 -15.47 -1.97
CA TYR A 189 -8.29 -14.69 -1.53
C TYR A 189 -9.09 -15.47 -0.49
N SER A 190 -9.91 -14.74 0.26
CA SER A 190 -10.80 -15.31 1.27
C SER A 190 -11.63 -16.46 0.74
N ALA A 191 -11.83 -17.48 1.59
CA ALA A 191 -12.81 -18.52 1.34
C ALA A 191 -14.25 -17.98 1.36
N PHE A 192 -14.46 -16.76 1.84
CA PHE A 192 -15.75 -16.08 1.80
C PHE A 192 -15.77 -15.04 0.70
N ASP A 193 -16.98 -14.77 0.20
CA ASP A 193 -17.18 -13.67 -0.75
C ASP A 193 -17.02 -12.33 -0.03
N HIS A 194 -16.45 -11.35 -0.73
CA HIS A 194 -16.56 -9.95 -0.33
C HIS A 194 -17.55 -9.22 -1.22
N GLU A 195 -18.10 -8.13 -0.71
CA GLU A 195 -18.87 -7.17 -1.48
C GLU A 195 -18.41 -5.73 -1.19
N ILE A 196 -17.94 -5.06 -2.25
CA ILE A 196 -17.32 -3.73 -2.16
C ILE A 196 -17.84 -2.79 -3.27
N SER A 197 -17.50 -1.50 -3.17
CA SER A 197 -17.81 -0.47 -4.17
C SER A 197 -19.30 -0.37 -4.56
N PRO A 198 -20.21 -0.16 -3.59
CA PRO A 198 -21.63 -0.03 -3.87
C PRO A 198 -21.94 1.22 -4.68
N ALA A 199 -22.93 1.13 -5.58
CA ALA A 199 -23.52 2.23 -6.30
C ALA A 199 -25.03 2.01 -6.53
N TRP A 200 -25.83 3.05 -6.34
CA TRP A 200 -27.27 3.01 -6.60
C TRP A 200 -27.55 3.16 -8.10
N SER A 201 -28.53 2.40 -8.61
CA SER A 201 -29.15 2.75 -9.90
C SER A 201 -29.81 4.13 -9.80
N PRO A 202 -29.94 4.92 -10.90
CA PRO A 202 -30.48 6.28 -10.81
C PRO A 202 -31.93 6.40 -10.32
N ASP A 203 -32.71 5.32 -10.43
CA ASP A 203 -34.05 5.20 -9.87
C ASP A 203 -34.08 4.74 -8.40
N GLY A 204 -32.92 4.35 -7.85
CA GLY A 204 -32.76 3.85 -6.48
C GLY A 204 -33.30 2.44 -6.25
N ALA A 205 -33.73 1.74 -7.30
CA ALA A 205 -34.35 0.42 -7.20
C ALA A 205 -33.32 -0.70 -6.95
N ASP A 206 -32.11 -0.56 -7.48
CA ASP A 206 -31.08 -1.58 -7.47
C ASP A 206 -29.74 -1.07 -6.90
N LEU A 207 -28.92 -1.99 -6.41
CA LEU A 207 -27.53 -1.78 -6.03
C LEU A 207 -26.62 -2.52 -7.01
N LEU A 208 -25.58 -1.84 -7.46
CA LEU A 208 -24.41 -2.38 -8.16
C LEU A 208 -23.26 -2.48 -7.16
N PHE A 209 -22.48 -3.55 -7.19
CA PHE A 209 -21.31 -3.74 -6.34
C PHE A 209 -20.31 -4.71 -7.01
N VAL A 210 -19.11 -4.82 -6.44
CA VAL A 210 -18.07 -5.76 -6.88
C VAL A 210 -18.02 -6.95 -5.93
N SER A 211 -17.97 -8.17 -6.47
CA SER A 211 -17.84 -9.41 -5.69
C SER A 211 -17.11 -10.51 -6.46
N ASN A 212 -16.31 -11.30 -5.73
CA ASN A 212 -15.60 -12.48 -6.23
C ASN A 212 -16.43 -13.77 -6.18
N ARG A 213 -17.72 -13.69 -5.85
CA ARG A 213 -18.64 -14.84 -5.82
C ARG A 213 -18.53 -15.71 -7.07
N GLY A 214 -18.39 -17.01 -6.88
CA GLY A 214 -18.31 -17.97 -7.98
C GLY A 214 -17.00 -17.96 -8.77
N HIS A 215 -16.01 -17.14 -8.38
CA HIS A 215 -14.70 -17.05 -9.03
C HIS A 215 -13.57 -17.51 -8.12
N VAL A 216 -12.54 -18.13 -8.71
CA VAL A 216 -11.41 -18.70 -7.97
C VAL A 216 -10.36 -17.65 -7.61
N TYR A 217 -10.10 -16.72 -8.52
CA TYR A 217 -9.05 -15.72 -8.36
C TYR A 217 -9.64 -14.33 -8.43
N GLY A 218 -8.95 -13.40 -7.76
CA GLY A 218 -9.19 -11.99 -7.90
C GLY A 218 -10.28 -11.43 -6.99
N THR A 219 -10.53 -10.14 -7.17
CA THR A 219 -11.54 -9.36 -6.46
C THR A 219 -12.91 -9.40 -7.13
N GLY A 220 -12.99 -9.98 -8.32
CA GLY A 220 -14.24 -10.34 -8.96
C GLY A 220 -14.89 -9.23 -9.78
N GLY A 221 -16.03 -9.59 -10.35
CA GLY A 221 -16.76 -8.78 -11.33
C GLY A 221 -17.88 -7.93 -10.72
N PHE A 222 -18.80 -7.50 -11.59
CA PHE A 222 -19.87 -6.56 -11.30
C PHE A 222 -21.19 -7.29 -11.07
N TRP A 223 -21.78 -7.08 -9.91
CA TRP A 223 -23.01 -7.72 -9.46
C TRP A 223 -24.11 -6.70 -9.21
N ARG A 224 -25.34 -7.08 -9.54
CA ARG A 224 -26.52 -6.23 -9.37
C ARG A 224 -27.60 -6.96 -8.57
N MET A 225 -28.23 -6.27 -7.63
CA MET A 225 -29.36 -6.78 -6.84
C MET A 225 -30.42 -5.71 -6.64
N LYS A 226 -31.64 -6.13 -6.25
CA LYS A 226 -32.65 -5.21 -5.73
C LYS A 226 -32.13 -4.55 -4.45
N SER A 227 -32.50 -3.29 -4.21
CA SER A 227 -32.11 -2.54 -3.01
C SER A 227 -32.92 -2.95 -1.76
N GLU A 228 -33.04 -4.26 -1.56
CA GLU A 228 -33.79 -4.92 -0.50
C GLU A 228 -32.86 -5.91 0.22
N PRO A 229 -32.90 -6.00 1.56
CA PRO A 229 -32.05 -6.92 2.31
C PRO A 229 -32.21 -8.37 1.85
N GLY A 230 -31.10 -9.05 1.56
CA GLY A 230 -31.09 -10.47 1.18
C GLY A 230 -31.63 -10.76 -0.22
N ALA A 231 -31.89 -9.74 -1.05
CA ALA A 231 -32.26 -9.97 -2.44
C ALA A 231 -31.13 -10.68 -3.20
N GLU A 232 -31.50 -11.63 -4.06
CA GLU A 232 -30.52 -12.40 -4.83
C GLU A 232 -29.79 -11.51 -5.85
N PRO A 233 -28.45 -11.43 -5.78
CA PRO A 233 -27.67 -10.69 -6.76
C PRO A 233 -27.40 -11.55 -8.00
N ARG A 234 -27.25 -10.88 -9.15
CA ARG A 234 -26.80 -11.50 -10.40
C ARG A 234 -25.54 -10.81 -10.90
N GLU A 235 -24.59 -11.59 -11.41
CA GLU A 235 -23.46 -11.05 -12.14
C GLU A 235 -23.94 -10.47 -13.48
N ILE A 236 -23.51 -9.24 -13.79
CA ILE A 236 -23.82 -8.58 -15.07
C ILE A 236 -22.61 -8.50 -15.99
N HIS A 237 -21.40 -8.59 -15.43
CA HIS A 237 -20.15 -8.58 -16.16
C HIS A 237 -19.05 -9.14 -15.27
N TYR A 238 -18.27 -10.10 -15.78
CA TYR A 238 -17.05 -10.56 -15.11
C TYR A 238 -15.82 -9.98 -15.79
N GLU A 239 -15.01 -9.32 -15.00
CA GLU A 239 -13.67 -8.89 -15.32
C GLU A 239 -12.93 -8.71 -14.00
N GLU A 240 -11.64 -9.03 -13.96
CA GLU A 240 -10.89 -8.89 -12.72
C GLU A 240 -10.61 -7.40 -12.41
N THR A 241 -10.95 -6.99 -11.19
CA THR A 241 -11.00 -5.56 -10.82
C THR A 241 -9.79 -5.09 -10.01
N ALA A 242 -9.01 -6.00 -9.42
CA ALA A 242 -7.85 -5.71 -8.57
C ALA A 242 -8.15 -4.61 -7.52
N TRP A 243 -9.28 -4.72 -6.83
CA TRP A 243 -9.78 -3.79 -5.79
C TRP A 243 -10.10 -2.35 -6.24
N LYS A 244 -9.81 -1.96 -7.49
CA LYS A 244 -9.79 -0.54 -7.92
C LYS A 244 -10.96 -0.13 -8.83
N ALA A 245 -11.85 -1.04 -9.23
CA ALA A 245 -12.82 -0.75 -10.29
C ALA A 245 -13.82 0.37 -10.00
N ARG A 246 -14.34 0.46 -8.75
CA ARG A 246 -15.25 1.50 -8.26
C ARG A 246 -16.34 1.92 -9.27
N PRO A 247 -17.19 0.99 -9.74
CA PRO A 247 -18.19 1.26 -10.78
C PRO A 247 -19.25 2.29 -10.37
N THR A 248 -19.77 3.04 -11.34
CA THR A 248 -20.89 3.95 -11.10
C THR A 248 -21.74 4.17 -12.36
N PHE A 249 -23.05 4.28 -12.18
CA PHE A 249 -24.01 4.51 -13.25
C PHE A 249 -23.89 5.93 -13.82
N SER A 250 -24.07 6.06 -15.13
CA SER A 250 -24.33 7.35 -15.76
C SER A 250 -25.67 7.93 -15.26
N PRO A 251 -25.84 9.26 -15.24
CA PRO A 251 -27.07 9.89 -14.73
C PRO A 251 -28.36 9.45 -15.44
N ASP A 252 -28.25 9.07 -16.73
CA ASP A 252 -29.36 8.53 -17.53
C ASP A 252 -29.64 7.03 -17.27
N GLY A 253 -28.82 6.36 -16.46
CA GLY A 253 -28.96 4.95 -16.09
C GLY A 253 -28.63 3.95 -17.19
N LYS A 254 -28.05 4.39 -18.31
CA LYS A 254 -27.80 3.53 -19.48
C LYS A 254 -26.41 2.91 -19.50
N ARG A 255 -25.44 3.51 -18.80
CA ARG A 255 -24.03 3.11 -18.83
C ARG A 255 -23.46 2.99 -17.42
N ILE A 256 -22.37 2.26 -17.30
CA ILE A 256 -21.53 2.17 -16.09
C ILE A 256 -20.12 2.58 -16.51
N VAL A 257 -19.50 3.50 -15.76
CA VAL A 257 -18.06 3.78 -15.85
C VAL A 257 -17.34 3.09 -14.71
N TYR A 258 -16.14 2.59 -14.97
CA TYR A 258 -15.31 1.89 -13.99
C TYR A 258 -13.83 1.96 -14.41
N ALA A 259 -12.93 1.56 -13.50
CA ALA A 259 -11.51 1.41 -13.78
C ALA A 259 -11.15 -0.05 -14.05
N SER A 260 -10.30 -0.30 -15.05
CA SER A 260 -9.91 -1.66 -15.44
C SER A 260 -8.55 -1.68 -16.11
N TYR A 261 -7.83 -2.77 -15.89
CA TYR A 261 -6.56 -3.08 -16.54
C TYR A 261 -6.70 -4.20 -17.59
N LEU A 262 -7.90 -4.52 -18.06
CA LEU A 262 -8.12 -5.63 -18.98
C LEU A 262 -7.20 -5.55 -20.21
N GLY A 263 -6.28 -6.53 -20.31
CA GLY A 263 -5.30 -6.61 -21.38
C GLY A 263 -4.16 -5.57 -21.31
N GLN A 264 -3.95 -4.92 -20.17
CA GLN A 264 -2.98 -3.84 -19.98
C GLN A 264 -2.24 -3.94 -18.64
N ALA A 265 -1.13 -3.21 -18.51
CA ALA A 265 -0.37 -3.09 -17.27
C ALA A 265 -0.98 -2.11 -16.26
N TRP A 266 -1.87 -1.21 -16.69
CA TRP A 266 -2.36 -0.08 -15.89
C TRP A 266 -3.88 0.04 -15.96
N HIS A 267 -4.49 0.53 -14.89
CA HIS A 267 -5.93 0.77 -14.87
C HIS A 267 -6.27 1.99 -15.73
N GLN A 268 -7.15 1.80 -16.71
CA GLN A 268 -7.78 2.86 -17.48
C GLN A 268 -9.26 2.96 -17.15
N LEU A 269 -9.91 4.04 -17.58
CA LEU A 269 -11.36 4.17 -17.50
C LEU A 269 -12.01 3.40 -18.65
N TRP A 270 -13.05 2.66 -18.33
CA TRP A 270 -13.87 1.91 -19.26
C TRP A 270 -15.35 2.24 -19.06
N VAL A 271 -16.14 2.01 -20.10
CA VAL A 271 -17.59 2.18 -20.07
C VAL A 271 -18.28 0.95 -20.66
N MET A 272 -19.37 0.52 -20.03
CA MET A 272 -20.22 -0.58 -20.50
C MET A 272 -21.70 -0.25 -20.37
N PRO A 273 -22.61 -0.97 -21.05
CA PRO A 273 -24.06 -0.84 -20.81
C PRO A 273 -24.46 -1.20 -19.37
N ALA A 274 -25.45 -0.50 -18.82
CA ALA A 274 -25.91 -0.68 -17.43
C ALA A 274 -26.54 -2.04 -17.12
N GLN A 275 -26.83 -2.85 -18.15
CA GLN A 275 -27.36 -4.21 -18.01
C GLN A 275 -26.29 -5.29 -18.16
N GLY A 276 -25.01 -4.90 -18.33
CA GLY A 276 -23.94 -5.78 -18.76
C GLY A 276 -23.77 -5.79 -20.28
N GLY A 277 -22.69 -6.43 -20.76
CA GLY A 277 -22.34 -6.53 -22.17
C GLY A 277 -20.93 -6.05 -22.46
N ASP A 278 -20.69 -5.68 -23.71
CA ASP A 278 -19.36 -5.27 -24.19
C ASP A 278 -18.88 -3.98 -23.52
N ALA A 279 -17.64 -4.00 -23.06
CA ALA A 279 -16.96 -2.86 -22.48
C ALA A 279 -16.07 -2.17 -23.50
N PHE A 280 -15.98 -0.84 -23.40
CA PHE A 280 -15.17 -0.01 -24.29
C PHE A 280 -14.22 0.88 -23.49
N PRO A 281 -12.94 0.98 -23.90
CA PRO A 281 -11.99 1.86 -23.24
C PRO A 281 -12.37 3.33 -23.47
N LEU A 282 -12.29 4.11 -22.41
CA LEU A 282 -12.62 5.53 -22.37
C LEU A 282 -11.37 6.41 -22.15
N SER A 283 -10.31 5.86 -21.56
CA SER A 283 -8.99 6.49 -21.46
C SER A 283 -7.86 5.52 -21.82
N TYR A 284 -6.66 6.06 -22.06
CA TYR A 284 -5.49 5.28 -22.45
C TYR A 284 -4.24 5.87 -21.79
N GLY A 285 -3.25 5.04 -21.48
CA GLY A 285 -1.96 5.48 -20.97
C GLY A 285 -1.21 4.42 -20.17
N GLU A 286 0.07 4.70 -19.92
CA GLU A 286 0.95 3.87 -19.09
C GLU A 286 0.96 4.37 -17.62
N PHE A 287 -0.24 4.51 -17.05
CA PHE A 287 -0.48 5.05 -15.70
C PHE A 287 -1.92 4.73 -15.27
N ASP A 288 -2.20 4.71 -13.97
CA ASP A 288 -3.56 4.45 -13.48
C ASP A 288 -4.46 5.69 -13.60
N ASN A 289 -5.66 5.51 -14.14
CA ASN A 289 -6.84 6.36 -13.99
C ASN A 289 -7.92 5.55 -13.26
N ILE A 290 -8.28 5.96 -12.04
CA ILE A 290 -9.14 5.22 -11.13
C ILE A 290 -10.19 6.11 -10.46
N ASN A 291 -11.10 5.51 -9.71
CA ASN A 291 -12.13 6.20 -8.91
C ASN A 291 -13.04 7.14 -9.74
N PRO A 292 -13.61 6.69 -10.88
CA PRO A 292 -14.40 7.56 -11.74
C PRO A 292 -15.74 7.96 -11.10
N ARG A 293 -16.18 9.20 -11.35
CA ARG A 293 -17.48 9.74 -10.95
C ARG A 293 -18.09 10.59 -12.05
N TRP A 294 -19.29 10.22 -12.49
CA TRP A 294 -20.07 11.05 -13.41
C TRP A 294 -20.47 12.37 -12.75
N SER A 295 -20.39 13.46 -13.51
CA SER A 295 -21.09 14.69 -13.15
C SER A 295 -22.60 14.45 -13.18
N PRO A 296 -23.39 15.08 -12.29
CA PRO A 296 -24.85 14.93 -12.29
C PRO A 296 -25.52 15.27 -13.63
N ASN A 297 -24.94 16.19 -14.42
CA ASN A 297 -25.41 16.51 -15.76
C ASN A 297 -24.96 15.52 -16.87
N GLY A 298 -24.07 14.56 -16.56
CA GLY A 298 -23.61 13.51 -17.47
C GLY A 298 -22.58 13.94 -18.51
N GLU A 299 -22.10 15.18 -18.48
CA GLU A 299 -21.17 15.72 -19.48
C GLU A 299 -19.70 15.39 -19.19
N ARG A 300 -19.36 15.14 -17.92
CA ARG A 300 -17.99 14.95 -17.45
C ARG A 300 -17.85 13.75 -16.53
N ILE A 301 -16.63 13.23 -16.45
CA ILE A 301 -16.21 12.25 -15.46
C ILE A 301 -15.02 12.84 -14.69
N ALA A 302 -15.13 12.88 -13.37
CA ALA A 302 -14.01 13.16 -12.48
C ALA A 302 -13.32 11.85 -12.09
N TYR A 303 -11.99 11.81 -12.03
CA TYR A 303 -11.23 10.62 -11.69
C TYR A 303 -9.87 10.97 -11.09
N ILE A 304 -9.24 10.01 -10.43
CA ILE A 304 -7.90 10.14 -9.88
C ILE A 304 -6.90 9.54 -10.86
N SER A 305 -5.83 10.28 -11.18
CA SER A 305 -4.75 9.84 -12.05
C SER A 305 -3.42 9.91 -11.31
N ASN A 306 -2.57 8.90 -11.50
CA ASN A 306 -1.16 8.93 -11.06
C ASN A 306 -0.18 9.22 -12.20
N ARG A 307 -0.65 9.78 -13.33
CA ARG A 307 0.18 10.01 -14.53
C ARG A 307 1.42 10.87 -14.29
N GLY A 308 1.39 11.75 -13.28
CA GLY A 308 2.52 12.57 -12.83
C GLY A 308 3.36 11.93 -11.71
N GLY A 309 3.18 10.64 -11.44
CA GLY A 309 3.79 9.90 -10.34
C GLY A 309 2.94 9.94 -9.07
N ASN A 310 2.59 11.14 -8.59
CA ASN A 310 1.67 11.33 -7.47
C ASN A 310 0.19 11.32 -7.92
N THR A 311 -0.74 11.13 -6.98
CA THR A 311 -2.19 11.16 -7.24
C THR A 311 -2.67 12.59 -7.53
N SER A 312 -3.56 12.73 -8.51
CA SER A 312 -4.10 14.02 -8.91
C SER A 312 -5.53 13.87 -9.42
N LEU A 313 -6.36 14.90 -9.24
CA LEU A 313 -7.75 14.91 -9.68
C LEU A 313 -7.84 15.44 -11.11
N TRP A 314 -8.55 14.71 -11.97
CA TRP A 314 -8.71 15.02 -13.39
C TRP A 314 -10.19 15.01 -13.79
N LEU A 315 -10.48 15.76 -14.85
CA LEU A 315 -11.77 15.83 -15.52
C LEU A 315 -11.62 15.35 -16.95
N GLN A 316 -12.54 14.50 -17.41
CA GLN A 316 -12.69 14.11 -18.80
C GLN A 316 -14.08 14.50 -19.30
N GLN A 317 -14.15 15.16 -20.46
CA GLN A 317 -15.40 15.29 -21.22
C GLN A 317 -15.79 13.95 -21.83
N VAL A 318 -17.05 13.56 -21.64
CA VAL A 318 -17.59 12.29 -22.14
C VAL A 318 -17.62 12.29 -23.66
N SER A 319 -18.02 13.40 -24.26
CA SER A 319 -17.96 13.64 -25.71
C SER A 319 -16.66 14.33 -26.08
N GLY A 320 -15.97 13.87 -27.12
CA GLY A 320 -14.72 14.46 -27.60
C GLY A 320 -13.46 14.09 -26.81
N GLY A 321 -13.59 13.58 -25.57
CA GLY A 321 -12.49 12.98 -24.81
C GLY A 321 -11.45 13.95 -24.25
N TRP A 322 -11.74 15.26 -24.23
CA TRP A 322 -10.82 16.24 -23.67
C TRP A 322 -10.60 16.02 -22.18
N GLN A 323 -9.33 15.98 -21.75
CA GLN A 323 -8.91 15.76 -20.38
C GLN A 323 -8.14 16.97 -19.83
N GLN A 324 -8.39 17.32 -18.57
CA GLN A 324 -7.62 18.34 -17.84
C GLN A 324 -7.44 17.98 -16.36
N PRO A 325 -6.32 18.36 -15.73
CA PRO A 325 -6.19 18.28 -14.27
C PRO A 325 -7.01 19.39 -13.60
N LEU A 326 -7.60 19.08 -12.44
CA LEU A 326 -8.14 20.09 -11.52
C LEU A 326 -6.99 20.56 -10.61
N ILE A 327 -6.34 21.66 -10.98
CA ILE A 327 -5.14 22.15 -10.30
C ILE A 327 -5.53 22.98 -9.07
N VAL A 328 -4.91 22.69 -7.93
CA VAL A 328 -4.98 23.51 -6.73
C VAL A 328 -3.75 24.42 -6.68
N LYS A 329 -3.93 25.73 -6.91
CA LYS A 329 -2.85 26.73 -6.75
C LYS A 329 -2.94 27.47 -5.42
N THR A 330 -4.15 27.62 -4.89
CA THR A 330 -4.39 28.35 -3.64
C THR A 330 -5.25 27.48 -2.72
N LYS A 331 -4.78 27.28 -1.49
CA LYS A 331 -5.49 26.54 -0.44
C LYS A 331 -6.03 27.51 0.60
N LYS A 332 -7.35 27.49 0.81
CA LYS A 332 -8.03 28.20 1.90
C LYS A 332 -8.30 27.22 3.04
N TYR A 333 -7.42 27.23 4.03
CA TYR A 333 -7.53 26.42 5.24
C TYR A 333 -8.62 26.93 6.18
N LEU A 334 -9.19 26.03 6.99
CA LEU A 334 -10.16 26.38 8.04
C LEU A 334 -9.51 27.11 9.22
N ALA A 335 -8.23 26.82 9.47
CA ALA A 335 -7.41 27.49 10.47
C ALA A 335 -6.11 27.99 9.82
N PRO A 336 -5.51 29.08 10.35
CA PRO A 336 -4.20 29.54 9.87
C PRO A 336 -3.14 28.45 9.98
N MET A 337 -2.35 28.27 8.91
CA MET A 337 -1.22 27.33 8.86
C MET A 337 0.11 28.06 9.05
N GLY A 338 1.13 27.33 9.49
CA GLY A 338 2.54 27.74 9.38
C GLY A 338 3.25 27.01 8.25
N SER A 339 4.43 27.49 7.90
CA SER A 339 5.32 26.84 6.94
C SER A 339 6.53 26.27 7.69
N LEU A 340 6.91 25.04 7.35
CA LEU A 340 8.11 24.38 7.84
C LEU A 340 9.07 24.18 6.67
N ALA A 341 10.27 24.75 6.77
CA ALA A 341 11.36 24.52 5.82
C ALA A 341 12.40 23.61 6.46
N LEU A 342 12.71 22.51 5.78
CA LEU A 342 13.59 21.44 6.23
C LEU A 342 14.89 21.46 5.39
N SER A 343 16.03 21.26 6.04
CA SER A 343 17.31 21.00 5.38
C SER A 343 18.01 19.81 6.05
N VAL A 344 18.34 18.79 5.26
CA VAL A 344 18.97 17.54 5.70
C VAL A 344 20.36 17.46 5.07
N LEU A 345 21.38 17.41 5.93
CA LEU A 345 22.78 17.43 5.52
C LEU A 345 23.47 16.10 5.87
N ASP A 346 24.42 15.69 5.03
CA ASP A 346 25.33 14.57 5.29
C ASP A 346 26.41 14.93 6.33
N GLU A 347 27.28 13.98 6.66
CA GLU A 347 28.40 14.16 7.57
C GLU A 347 29.41 15.24 7.13
N HIS A 348 29.37 15.63 5.86
CA HIS A 348 30.21 16.66 5.26
C HIS A 348 29.49 18.02 5.12
N GLY A 349 28.24 18.13 5.58
CA GLY A 349 27.45 19.36 5.55
C GLY A 349 26.81 19.67 4.20
N ARG A 350 26.71 18.69 3.30
CA ARG A 350 26.06 18.82 1.98
C ARG A 350 24.64 18.31 2.04
N GLU A 351 23.72 18.89 1.28
CA GLU A 351 22.35 18.38 1.19
C GLU A 351 22.34 16.92 0.73
N THR A 352 21.54 16.09 1.40
CA THR A 352 21.47 14.65 1.12
C THR A 352 20.02 14.17 1.07
N PRO A 353 19.69 13.23 0.16
CA PRO A 353 18.44 12.51 0.22
C PRO A 353 18.27 11.76 1.55
N ALA A 354 17.04 11.76 2.06
CA ALA A 354 16.68 11.12 3.32
C ALA A 354 15.17 10.85 3.41
N ARG A 355 14.79 9.91 4.28
CA ARG A 355 13.42 9.69 4.75
C ARG A 355 13.09 10.66 5.88
N VAL A 356 11.90 11.27 5.84
CA VAL A 356 11.44 12.25 6.84
C VAL A 356 10.04 11.91 7.33
N PHE A 357 9.85 11.94 8.65
CA PHE A 357 8.56 11.81 9.31
C PHE A 357 8.22 13.16 9.94
N VAL A 358 7.05 13.73 9.65
CA VAL A 358 6.59 14.99 10.29
C VAL A 358 5.24 14.75 10.94
N LYS A 359 5.16 14.97 12.25
CA LYS A 359 3.94 14.80 13.04
C LYS A 359 3.56 16.09 13.76
N GLY A 360 2.33 16.55 13.54
CA GLY A 360 1.76 17.70 14.25
C GLY A 360 1.22 17.34 15.63
N GLU A 361 0.93 18.35 16.45
CA GLU A 361 0.32 18.21 17.77
C GLU A 361 -1.09 17.59 17.73
N ASP A 362 -1.77 17.71 16.58
CA ASP A 362 -3.04 17.04 16.29
C ASP A 362 -2.90 15.53 16.02
N GLY A 363 -1.67 15.00 16.06
CA GLY A 363 -1.34 13.60 15.83
C GLY A 363 -1.30 13.19 14.36
N ARG A 364 -1.49 14.13 13.42
CA ARG A 364 -1.48 13.85 11.98
C ARG A 364 -0.07 13.94 11.40
N ALA A 365 0.12 13.21 10.30
CA ALA A 365 1.31 13.29 9.48
C ALA A 365 1.20 14.36 8.40
N TYR A 366 2.33 15.00 8.10
CA TYR A 366 2.44 16.09 7.13
C TYR A 366 3.61 15.87 6.17
N ALA A 367 3.46 16.29 4.92
CA ALA A 367 4.48 16.21 3.89
C ALA A 367 4.35 17.39 2.90
N PRO A 368 5.38 17.68 2.10
CA PRO A 368 5.29 18.60 0.96
C PRO A 368 4.14 18.22 0.01
N ALA A 369 3.54 19.21 -0.64
CA ALA A 369 2.33 19.00 -1.44
C ALA A 369 2.52 18.05 -2.65
N ASP A 370 3.75 17.91 -3.12
CA ASP A 370 4.16 17.07 -4.24
C ASP A 370 4.81 15.74 -3.82
N ALA A 371 5.17 15.59 -2.56
CA ALA A 371 5.85 14.40 -2.05
C ALA A 371 4.93 13.18 -1.98
N TRP A 372 5.48 11.98 -2.15
CA TRP A 372 4.74 10.75 -1.89
C TRP A 372 4.71 10.48 -0.39
N MET A 373 3.50 10.29 0.13
CA MET A 373 3.30 9.87 1.51
C MET A 373 3.23 8.34 1.56
N HIS A 374 4.14 7.75 2.32
CA HIS A 374 4.21 6.33 2.61
C HIS A 374 3.88 6.09 4.08
N ALA A 375 3.54 4.85 4.43
CA ALA A 375 3.20 4.44 5.78
C ALA A 375 3.62 3.00 6.06
N ASP A 376 3.54 2.58 7.32
CA ASP A 376 3.88 1.23 7.77
C ASP A 376 2.59 0.48 8.15
N ASP A 377 2.30 -0.67 7.55
CA ASP A 377 1.01 -1.37 7.67
C ASP A 377 0.78 -2.05 9.05
N SER A 378 1.75 -1.93 9.95
CA SER A 378 1.68 -2.44 11.30
C SER A 378 2.40 -1.50 12.26
N PHE A 379 1.85 -1.32 13.45
CA PHE A 379 2.47 -0.45 14.45
C PHE A 379 2.04 -0.83 15.86
N ASP A 380 2.71 -0.21 16.82
CA ASP A 380 2.35 -0.32 18.22
C ASP A 380 1.39 0.81 18.59
N HIS A 381 0.11 0.44 18.78
CA HIS A 381 -0.94 1.38 19.17
C HIS A 381 -0.71 2.03 20.55
N SER A 382 0.21 1.50 21.37
CA SER A 382 0.60 2.14 22.64
C SER A 382 1.55 3.33 22.44
N LEU A 383 2.26 3.39 21.30
CA LEU A 383 3.24 4.42 21.00
C LEU A 383 2.69 5.53 20.08
N SER A 384 1.68 5.22 19.27
CA SER A 384 1.06 6.17 18.35
C SER A 384 -0.40 5.80 18.09
N ALA A 385 -1.22 6.80 17.76
CA ALA A 385 -2.62 6.57 17.35
C ALA A 385 -2.73 6.04 15.91
N PHE A 386 -1.75 6.38 15.07
CA PHE A 386 -1.66 6.02 13.67
C PHE A 386 -0.30 5.44 13.34
N GLU A 387 -0.23 4.71 12.25
CA GLU A 387 1.01 4.23 11.67
C GLU A 387 1.97 5.38 11.34
N ALA A 388 3.27 5.05 11.33
CA ALA A 388 4.31 6.02 11.06
C ALA A 388 4.36 6.35 9.56
N HIS A 389 3.90 7.55 9.22
CA HIS A 389 3.91 8.07 7.87
C HIS A 389 5.19 8.86 7.57
N TYR A 390 5.70 8.73 6.35
CA TYR A 390 6.93 9.38 5.91
C TYR A 390 6.89 9.79 4.44
N PHE A 391 7.82 10.65 4.07
CA PHE A 391 8.13 10.97 2.68
C PHE A 391 9.65 11.01 2.48
N HIS A 392 10.10 10.97 1.23
CA HIS A 392 11.50 11.17 0.88
C HIS A 392 11.75 12.63 0.47
N THR A 393 12.87 13.18 0.94
CA THR A 393 13.39 14.49 0.51
C THR A 393 14.68 14.30 -0.26
N ALA A 394 14.99 15.21 -1.20
CA ALA A 394 16.31 15.31 -1.84
C ALA A 394 17.36 16.03 -0.96
N GLY A 395 16.95 16.54 0.21
CA GLY A 395 17.80 17.26 1.15
C GLY A 395 17.22 18.60 1.59
N ALA A 396 16.24 19.13 0.84
CA ALA A 396 15.48 20.30 1.24
C ALA A 396 13.99 20.11 0.91
N SER A 397 13.11 20.57 1.80
CA SER A 397 11.67 20.47 1.60
C SER A 397 10.92 21.54 2.37
N THR A 398 9.81 22.02 1.80
CA THR A 398 8.91 22.96 2.46
C THR A 398 7.51 22.37 2.51
N LEU A 399 6.86 22.46 3.67
CA LEU A 399 5.51 21.93 3.88
C LEU A 399 4.70 22.83 4.80
N GLU A 400 3.38 22.78 4.65
CA GLU A 400 2.45 23.50 5.50
C GLU A 400 1.99 22.59 6.64
N VAL A 401 2.05 23.10 7.87
CA VAL A 401 1.68 22.37 9.10
C VAL A 401 0.85 23.29 10.02
N PRO A 402 -0.03 22.74 10.87
CA PRO A 402 -0.72 23.53 11.87
C PRO A 402 0.27 24.21 12.82
N PRO A 403 -0.05 25.41 13.32
CA PRO A 403 0.71 26.02 14.40
C PRO A 403 0.69 25.14 15.66
N GLY A 404 1.76 25.18 16.43
CA GLY A 404 1.95 24.38 17.63
C GLY A 404 3.20 23.52 17.56
N ARG A 405 3.24 22.48 18.39
CA ARG A 405 4.39 21.60 18.48
C ARG A 405 4.42 20.62 17.30
N VAL A 406 5.55 20.55 16.61
CA VAL A 406 5.79 19.63 15.51
C VAL A 406 7.04 18.79 15.81
N THR A 407 6.90 17.47 15.69
CA THR A 407 8.03 16.53 15.79
C THR A 407 8.44 16.10 14.39
N VAL A 408 9.75 16.13 14.13
CA VAL A 408 10.35 15.73 12.86
C VAL A 408 11.44 14.69 13.10
N ASP A 409 11.31 13.52 12.50
CA ASP A 409 12.32 12.47 12.53
C ASP A 409 12.95 12.31 11.14
N PHE A 410 14.26 12.04 11.09
CA PHE A 410 15.05 11.92 9.88
C PHE A 410 15.85 10.62 9.89
N MET A 411 15.82 9.91 8.77
CA MET A 411 16.51 8.63 8.58
C MET A 411 17.17 8.57 7.20
N LYS A 412 18.36 7.96 7.13
CA LYS A 412 19.07 7.69 5.88
C LYS A 412 19.62 6.25 5.93
N GLY A 413 18.74 5.28 5.72
CA GLY A 413 19.06 3.87 5.86
C GLY A 413 19.59 3.49 7.24
N PHE A 414 20.27 2.34 7.30
CA PHE A 414 20.81 1.78 8.55
C PHE A 414 22.23 2.23 8.88
N GLU A 415 22.91 2.93 7.98
CA GLU A 415 24.29 3.38 8.20
C GLU A 415 24.35 4.75 8.86
N TYR A 416 23.20 5.36 9.19
CA TYR A 416 23.10 6.64 9.88
C TYR A 416 22.22 6.52 11.13
N LEU A 417 22.53 7.30 12.16
CA LEU A 417 21.71 7.45 13.35
C LEU A 417 20.38 8.14 13.00
N LEU A 418 19.29 7.68 13.64
CA LEU A 418 18.02 8.41 13.64
C LEU A 418 18.22 9.77 14.31
N ALA A 419 17.84 10.84 13.61
CA ALA A 419 17.83 12.19 14.18
C ALA A 419 16.37 12.62 14.42
N SER A 420 16.12 13.27 15.56
CA SER A 420 14.78 13.77 15.93
C SER A 420 14.88 15.21 16.41
N GLN A 421 13.93 16.04 15.99
CA GLN A 421 13.78 17.41 16.45
C GLN A 421 12.31 17.69 16.79
N THR A 422 12.09 18.46 17.85
CA THR A 422 10.77 19.01 18.17
C THR A 422 10.86 20.53 18.14
N ILE A 423 9.96 21.15 17.40
CA ILE A 423 9.94 22.59 17.16
C ILE A 423 8.55 23.17 17.36
N GLU A 424 8.51 24.48 17.55
CA GLU A 424 7.28 25.25 17.60
C GLU A 424 7.07 25.96 16.26
N VAL A 425 5.92 25.74 15.63
CA VAL A 425 5.53 26.41 14.38
C VAL A 425 4.46 27.46 14.67
N LYS A 426 4.58 28.65 14.05
CA LYS A 426 3.63 29.75 14.22
C LYS A 426 2.82 29.97 12.96
N ALA A 427 1.56 30.36 13.12
CA ALA A 427 0.67 30.74 12.03
C ALA A 427 1.29 31.86 11.16
N GLY A 428 1.24 31.70 9.84
CA GLY A 428 1.71 32.68 8.86
C GLY A 428 3.23 32.89 8.81
N ALA A 429 3.99 32.17 9.64
CA ALA A 429 5.45 32.26 9.68
C ALA A 429 6.09 31.03 9.03
N THR A 430 7.32 31.19 8.55
CA THR A 430 8.17 30.06 8.15
C THR A 430 9.15 29.74 9.27
N THR A 431 9.06 28.53 9.83
CA THR A 431 10.06 27.98 10.73
C THR A 431 11.03 27.15 9.91
N SER A 432 12.33 27.39 10.04
CA SER A 432 13.36 26.62 9.33
C SER A 432 14.11 25.72 10.31
N ILE A 433 14.30 24.46 9.95
CA ILE A 433 15.15 23.53 10.67
C ILE A 433 16.21 22.92 9.77
N LYS A 434 17.35 22.65 10.38
CA LYS A 434 18.49 22.01 9.74
C LYS A 434 18.94 20.85 10.62
N VAL A 435 19.18 19.71 10.00
CA VAL A 435 19.73 18.52 10.66
C VAL A 435 20.95 18.06 9.89
N GLN A 436 22.00 17.70 10.62
CA GLN A 436 23.17 17.04 10.05
C GLN A 436 23.14 15.59 10.53
N LEU A 437 23.02 14.67 9.59
CA LEU A 437 22.96 13.24 9.88
C LEU A 437 24.35 12.74 10.30
N GLN A 438 24.34 11.80 11.24
CA GLN A 438 25.57 11.22 11.79
C GLN A 438 25.67 9.76 11.36
N PRO A 439 26.74 9.35 10.66
CA PRO A 439 26.93 7.96 10.27
C PRO A 439 27.20 7.11 11.51
N LEU A 440 26.77 5.85 11.47
CA LEU A 440 27.11 4.85 12.47
C LEU A 440 28.60 4.52 12.39
N SER A 441 29.24 4.39 13.55
CA SER A 441 30.59 3.85 13.64
C SER A 441 30.54 2.33 13.51
N LEU A 442 30.51 1.83 12.27
CA LEU A 442 30.59 0.41 11.98
C LEU A 442 32.08 -0.01 11.92
N PRO A 443 32.46 -1.19 12.47
CA PRO A 443 33.84 -1.66 12.40
C PRO A 443 34.30 -1.80 10.94
N GLU A 444 35.35 -1.08 10.53
CA GLU A 444 35.96 -1.27 9.21
C GLU A 444 36.49 -2.70 9.07
N ASN A 445 35.83 -3.53 8.26
CA ASN A 445 36.41 -4.79 7.84
C ASN A 445 37.18 -4.60 6.52
N LYS A 446 38.48 -4.34 6.62
CA LYS A 446 39.38 -4.17 5.46
C LYS A 446 39.48 -5.39 4.53
N ARG A 447 38.89 -6.53 4.89
CA ARG A 447 38.86 -7.76 4.05
C ARG A 447 37.54 -7.94 3.29
N SER A 448 36.48 -7.20 3.62
CA SER A 448 35.19 -7.30 2.96
C SER A 448 34.73 -5.92 2.50
N HIS A 449 34.60 -5.73 1.18
CA HIS A 449 33.90 -4.58 0.60
C HIS A 449 32.39 -4.80 0.75
N LEU A 450 31.88 -4.65 1.98
CA LEU A 450 30.43 -4.71 2.22
C LEU A 450 29.80 -3.43 1.66
N VAL A 451 28.75 -3.62 0.86
CA VAL A 451 27.94 -2.54 0.30
C VAL A 451 26.50 -2.86 0.68
N SER A 452 25.77 -1.86 1.20
CA SER A 452 24.34 -1.99 1.43
C SER A 452 23.60 -2.16 0.10
N GLY A 453 22.56 -2.98 0.09
CA GLY A 453 21.74 -3.16 -1.10
C GLY A 453 20.48 -3.94 -0.79
N ASP A 454 19.52 -3.78 -1.68
CA ASP A 454 18.25 -4.49 -1.65
C ASP A 454 18.15 -5.34 -2.92
N VAL A 455 18.09 -6.65 -2.76
CA VAL A 455 18.03 -7.57 -3.90
C VAL A 455 16.60 -7.84 -4.39
N HIS A 456 15.61 -7.25 -3.73
CA HIS A 456 14.21 -7.51 -4.01
C HIS A 456 13.33 -6.32 -3.66
N VAL A 457 13.08 -5.48 -4.66
CA VAL A 457 12.02 -4.48 -4.61
C VAL A 457 11.13 -4.62 -5.83
N HIS A 458 9.91 -4.11 -5.74
CA HIS A 458 9.05 -3.92 -6.90
C HIS A 458 8.80 -2.44 -7.11
N MET A 459 9.19 -1.94 -8.27
CA MET A 459 8.96 -0.55 -8.62
C MET A 459 7.46 -0.24 -8.70
N ASN A 460 6.67 -1.08 -9.39
CA ASN A 460 5.23 -0.96 -9.51
C ASN A 460 4.51 -2.31 -9.31
N TYR A 461 3.73 -2.43 -8.22
CA TYR A 461 3.00 -3.67 -7.89
C TYR A 461 1.47 -3.47 -7.76
N GLY A 462 0.98 -2.26 -8.10
CA GLY A 462 -0.45 -1.90 -8.01
C GLY A 462 -0.83 -0.82 -7.00
N GLY A 463 0.13 -0.05 -6.47
CA GLY A 463 -0.09 0.99 -5.46
C GLY A 463 -0.80 2.25 -5.96
N ALA A 464 -0.86 3.26 -5.10
CA ALA A 464 -1.45 4.56 -5.39
C ALA A 464 -0.60 5.39 -6.38
N TYR A 465 0.72 5.26 -6.28
CA TYR A 465 1.67 6.04 -7.06
C TYR A 465 2.09 5.30 -8.33
N ARG A 466 2.71 6.04 -9.26
CA ARG A 466 3.41 5.46 -10.42
C ARG A 466 4.89 5.75 -10.28
N ASN A 467 5.69 4.71 -10.14
CA ASN A 467 7.12 4.81 -10.01
C ASN A 467 7.85 4.63 -11.34
N THR A 468 9.06 5.18 -11.37
CA THR A 468 9.94 5.18 -12.54
C THR A 468 11.36 4.89 -12.07
N PRO A 469 12.24 4.38 -12.95
CA PRO A 469 13.62 4.09 -12.58
C PRO A 469 14.34 5.26 -11.90
N VAL A 470 14.11 6.49 -12.38
CA VAL A 470 14.67 7.73 -11.80
C VAL A 470 14.19 7.95 -10.36
N HIS A 471 12.89 7.77 -10.11
CA HIS A 471 12.33 7.97 -8.78
C HIS A 471 12.70 6.82 -7.82
N LEU A 472 12.79 5.58 -8.30
CA LEU A 472 13.28 4.46 -7.49
C LEU A 472 14.74 4.66 -7.06
N VAL A 473 15.61 5.17 -7.95
CA VAL A 473 16.99 5.54 -7.60
C VAL A 473 17.03 6.66 -6.55
N PHE A 474 16.12 7.62 -6.63
CA PHE A 474 15.96 8.65 -5.60
C PHE A 474 15.55 8.06 -4.23
N GLN A 475 14.57 7.15 -4.20
CA GLN A 475 14.18 6.44 -2.98
C GLN A 475 15.36 5.62 -2.42
N ALA A 476 16.08 4.89 -3.28
CA ALA A 476 17.28 4.14 -2.88
C ALA A 476 18.37 5.05 -2.27
N ALA A 477 18.59 6.24 -2.84
CA ALA A 477 19.52 7.22 -2.28
C ALA A 477 19.06 7.74 -0.90
N ALA A 478 17.76 7.95 -0.71
CA ALA A 478 17.17 8.37 0.56
C ALA A 478 17.22 7.27 1.63
N GLU A 479 17.13 6.01 1.23
CA GLU A 479 17.28 4.82 2.08
C GLU A 479 18.74 4.35 2.24
N ASN A 480 19.70 5.07 1.65
CA ASN A 480 21.11 4.70 1.65
C ASN A 480 21.36 3.28 1.13
N LEU A 481 20.77 2.97 -0.02
CA LEU A 481 20.92 1.74 -0.77
C LEU A 481 21.74 2.00 -2.06
N PRO A 482 23.06 1.77 -2.03
CA PRO A 482 23.90 1.87 -3.22
C PRO A 482 23.54 0.91 -4.36
N ILE A 483 22.87 -0.21 -4.06
CA ILE A 483 22.41 -1.17 -5.07
C ILE A 483 20.94 -1.50 -4.78
N VAL A 484 20.10 -1.41 -5.80
CA VAL A 484 18.71 -1.84 -5.74
C VAL A 484 18.38 -2.71 -6.95
N GLN A 485 17.78 -3.88 -6.70
CA GLN A 485 17.30 -4.80 -7.73
C GLN A 485 15.78 -4.71 -7.81
N ASP A 486 15.28 -4.17 -8.92
CA ASP A 486 13.85 -4.17 -9.24
C ASP A 486 13.48 -5.51 -9.85
N LEU A 487 12.80 -6.38 -9.09
CA LEU A 487 12.33 -7.66 -9.58
C LEU A 487 11.01 -7.47 -10.30
N VAL A 488 11.05 -7.55 -11.63
CA VAL A 488 9.85 -7.49 -12.45
C VAL A 488 9.05 -8.78 -12.24
N VAL A 489 7.75 -8.64 -12.02
CA VAL A 489 6.88 -9.73 -11.52
C VAL A 489 5.47 -9.65 -12.09
N ASN A 490 4.81 -10.81 -12.20
CA ASN A 490 3.40 -10.87 -12.50
C ASN A 490 2.55 -10.48 -11.27
N LYS A 491 1.60 -9.58 -11.51
CA LYS A 491 0.55 -9.22 -10.56
C LYS A 491 -0.80 -9.46 -11.21
N GLU A 492 -1.53 -10.44 -10.70
CA GLU A 492 -2.77 -10.94 -11.33
C GLU A 492 -2.53 -11.29 -12.82
N GLN A 493 -3.20 -10.61 -13.75
CA GLN A 493 -3.11 -10.88 -15.20
C GLN A 493 -2.16 -9.92 -15.94
N ARG A 494 -1.27 -9.23 -15.24
CA ARG A 494 -0.37 -8.21 -15.82
C ARG A 494 1.05 -8.31 -15.24
N ILE A 495 2.02 -7.73 -15.95
CA ILE A 495 3.41 -7.55 -15.49
C ILE A 495 3.71 -6.05 -15.58
N PRO A 496 3.47 -5.27 -14.51
CA PRO A 496 3.47 -3.80 -14.59
C PRO A 496 4.79 -3.21 -15.10
N ASP A 497 5.92 -3.78 -14.70
CA ASP A 497 7.25 -3.26 -15.00
C ASP A 497 7.95 -3.90 -16.21
N MET A 498 7.22 -4.72 -17.00
CA MET A 498 7.79 -5.41 -18.17
C MET A 498 8.47 -4.43 -19.16
N ALA A 499 7.93 -3.23 -19.32
CA ALA A 499 8.49 -2.21 -20.20
C ALA A 499 9.84 -1.65 -19.74
N TYR A 500 10.20 -1.83 -18.46
CA TYR A 500 11.47 -1.37 -17.89
C TYR A 500 12.55 -2.45 -17.88
N PHE A 501 12.18 -3.74 -17.98
CA PHE A 501 13.14 -4.83 -17.95
C PHE A 501 14.23 -4.67 -19.02
N LYS A 502 15.48 -4.85 -18.59
CA LYS A 502 16.66 -4.85 -19.45
C LYS A 502 17.80 -5.60 -18.77
N THR A 503 18.76 -6.08 -19.57
CA THR A 503 19.86 -6.94 -19.12
C THR A 503 21.11 -6.16 -18.69
N THR A 504 21.07 -4.83 -18.76
CA THR A 504 22.13 -3.92 -18.33
C THR A 504 21.64 -3.06 -17.16
N PRO A 505 22.55 -2.43 -16.39
CA PRO A 505 22.13 -1.40 -15.44
C PRO A 505 21.20 -0.37 -16.08
N ASP A 506 20.21 0.09 -15.32
CA ASP A 506 19.28 1.12 -15.80
C ASP A 506 20.00 2.45 -16.00
N ALA A 507 19.58 3.21 -17.02
CA ALA A 507 20.16 4.51 -17.33
C ALA A 507 19.92 5.57 -16.24
N ALA A 508 18.96 5.34 -15.34
CA ALA A 508 18.72 6.15 -14.15
C ALA A 508 19.79 5.95 -13.06
N SER A 509 20.62 4.91 -13.15
CA SER A 509 21.71 4.67 -12.21
C SER A 509 22.66 5.87 -12.14
N THR A 510 23.16 6.15 -10.94
CA THR A 510 24.17 7.19 -10.69
C THR A 510 25.50 6.55 -10.29
N ALA A 511 26.52 7.38 -10.05
CA ALA A 511 27.80 6.91 -9.50
C ALA A 511 27.67 6.31 -8.09
N ALA A 512 26.59 6.64 -7.35
CA ALA A 512 26.38 6.21 -5.96
C ALA A 512 25.24 5.18 -5.81
N ASN A 513 24.34 5.08 -6.77
CA ASN A 513 23.16 4.21 -6.70
C ASN A 513 22.99 3.46 -8.03
N LEU A 514 23.12 2.15 -7.99
CA LEU A 514 22.97 1.24 -9.10
C LEU A 514 21.57 0.62 -9.08
N LEU A 515 20.80 0.81 -10.15
CA LEU A 515 19.54 0.11 -10.38
C LEU A 515 19.74 -0.97 -11.44
N VAL A 516 19.34 -2.19 -11.11
CA VAL A 516 19.37 -3.35 -12.01
C VAL A 516 17.98 -3.99 -11.99
N HIS A 517 17.53 -4.49 -13.14
CA HIS A 517 16.26 -5.21 -13.23
C HIS A 517 16.51 -6.72 -13.17
N GLY A 518 15.78 -7.39 -12.28
CA GLY A 518 15.70 -8.84 -12.18
C GLY A 518 14.28 -9.31 -12.46
N GLN A 519 14.00 -10.54 -12.03
CA GLN A 519 12.68 -11.14 -12.15
C GLN A 519 12.33 -11.84 -10.84
N GLU A 520 11.11 -11.65 -10.36
CA GLU A 520 10.52 -12.58 -9.39
C GLU A 520 9.65 -13.55 -10.17
N PHE A 521 10.05 -14.82 -10.20
CA PHE A 521 9.29 -15.87 -10.86
C PHE A 521 8.34 -16.52 -9.84
N HIS A 522 7.03 -16.38 -10.08
CA HIS A 522 6.02 -16.90 -9.16
C HIS A 522 5.63 -18.34 -9.45
N THR A 523 5.69 -19.18 -8.42
CA THR A 523 5.02 -20.48 -8.44
C THR A 523 4.19 -20.70 -7.18
N SER A 524 2.92 -21.07 -7.35
CA SER A 524 2.06 -21.38 -6.19
C SER A 524 2.29 -22.78 -5.62
N TYR A 525 3.09 -23.61 -6.31
CA TYR A 525 3.46 -24.93 -5.84
C TYR A 525 4.88 -24.99 -5.27
N TRP A 526 5.87 -24.35 -5.89
CA TRP A 526 7.29 -24.59 -5.57
C TRP A 526 7.95 -23.48 -4.76
N GLY A 527 7.21 -22.41 -4.47
CA GLY A 527 7.73 -21.16 -3.90
C GLY A 527 8.24 -20.21 -4.99
N HIS A 528 8.63 -19.01 -4.58
CA HIS A 528 9.04 -17.94 -5.47
C HIS A 528 10.56 -17.91 -5.65
N LEU A 529 11.01 -17.58 -6.87
CA LEU A 529 12.43 -17.39 -7.17
C LEU A 529 12.74 -15.94 -7.50
N GLY A 530 13.86 -15.45 -7.00
CA GLY A 530 14.49 -14.20 -7.42
C GLY A 530 15.59 -14.53 -8.43
N LEU A 531 15.45 -13.99 -9.64
CA LEU A 531 16.39 -14.18 -10.73
C LEU A 531 17.11 -12.87 -10.99
N LEU A 532 18.39 -12.82 -10.63
CA LEU A 532 19.23 -11.64 -10.78
C LEU A 532 20.12 -11.79 -12.02
N HIS A 533 20.49 -10.67 -12.64
CA HIS A 533 21.50 -10.64 -13.72
C HIS A 533 21.18 -11.53 -14.93
N LEU A 534 19.92 -11.56 -15.38
CA LEU A 534 19.57 -12.20 -16.65
C LEU A 534 20.24 -11.44 -17.82
N THR A 535 21.10 -12.11 -18.60
CA THR A 535 21.90 -11.44 -19.64
C THR A 535 21.25 -11.42 -21.03
N ARG A 536 20.17 -12.17 -21.25
CA ARG A 536 19.52 -12.30 -22.58
C ARG A 536 18.08 -11.80 -22.59
N ASN A 537 17.21 -12.40 -21.78
CA ASN A 537 15.77 -12.12 -21.81
C ASN A 537 15.09 -12.46 -20.48
N PHE A 538 13.96 -11.80 -20.24
CA PHE A 538 13.00 -12.16 -19.20
C PHE A 538 12.41 -13.55 -19.48
N LEU A 539 12.22 -14.38 -18.45
CA LEU A 539 11.69 -15.72 -18.61
C LEU A 539 10.16 -15.68 -18.65
N ILE A 540 9.56 -16.20 -19.73
CA ILE A 540 8.09 -16.27 -19.90
C ILE A 540 7.62 -17.70 -20.20
N PRO A 541 6.40 -18.11 -19.76
CA PRO A 541 5.50 -17.34 -18.89
C PRO A 541 6.12 -17.08 -17.52
N ASP A 542 5.86 -15.91 -16.94
CA ASP A 542 6.46 -15.41 -15.68
C ASP A 542 5.96 -16.13 -14.42
N TYR A 543 5.19 -17.19 -14.61
CA TYR A 543 4.57 -17.93 -13.54
C TYR A 543 4.27 -19.36 -13.97
N ALA A 544 4.18 -20.23 -12.97
CA ALA A 544 3.70 -21.59 -13.11
C ALA A 544 2.85 -22.00 -11.90
N GLY A 545 1.98 -22.97 -12.07
CA GLY A 545 1.37 -23.62 -10.92
C GLY A 545 0.26 -22.87 -10.20
N TYR A 546 -0.32 -21.83 -10.80
CA TYR A 546 -1.47 -21.13 -10.21
C TYR A 546 -2.71 -22.04 -10.23
N PRO A 547 -3.15 -22.58 -9.06
CA PRO A 547 -4.17 -23.62 -9.03
C PRO A 547 -5.49 -23.12 -9.60
N ASN A 548 -6.20 -23.98 -10.33
CA ASN A 548 -7.49 -23.68 -10.94
C ASN A 548 -7.48 -22.52 -11.95
N THR A 549 -6.32 -22.19 -12.52
CA THR A 549 -6.18 -21.31 -13.68
C THR A 549 -5.73 -22.10 -14.89
N ALA A 550 -5.70 -21.47 -16.07
CA ALA A 550 -5.10 -22.09 -17.27
C ALA A 550 -3.60 -22.41 -17.10
N ALA A 551 -2.94 -21.85 -16.08
CA ALA A 551 -1.54 -22.12 -15.73
C ALA A 551 -1.37 -23.10 -14.56
N ALA A 552 -2.42 -23.82 -14.17
CA ALA A 552 -2.36 -24.88 -13.16
C ALA A 552 -1.53 -26.06 -13.68
N SER A 553 -0.21 -25.98 -13.49
CA SER A 553 0.76 -26.97 -13.93
C SER A 553 1.89 -27.08 -12.91
N LEU A 554 2.32 -28.31 -12.61
CA LEU A 554 3.53 -28.57 -11.82
C LEU A 554 4.82 -28.25 -12.61
N TYR A 555 4.71 -27.96 -13.90
CA TYR A 555 5.81 -27.60 -14.79
C TYR A 555 5.60 -26.18 -15.40
N PRO A 556 6.65 -25.36 -15.53
CA PRO A 556 8.03 -25.60 -15.08
C PRO A 556 8.16 -25.66 -13.55
N THR A 557 9.11 -26.49 -13.09
CA THR A 557 9.55 -26.52 -11.69
C THR A 557 10.54 -25.38 -11.42
N ASN A 558 10.84 -25.10 -10.15
CA ASN A 558 11.84 -24.09 -9.81
C ASN A 558 13.23 -24.47 -10.35
N ALA A 559 13.60 -25.74 -10.27
CA ALA A 559 14.83 -26.26 -10.90
C ALA A 559 14.88 -26.01 -12.42
N SER A 560 13.75 -26.13 -13.13
CA SER A 560 13.69 -25.89 -14.57
C SER A 560 13.93 -24.42 -14.92
N ILE A 561 13.37 -23.51 -14.10
CA ILE A 561 13.57 -22.07 -14.24
C ILE A 561 15.02 -21.69 -13.88
N ALA A 562 15.58 -22.31 -12.84
CA ALA A 562 16.98 -22.12 -12.47
C ALA A 562 17.93 -22.47 -13.62
N ASP A 563 17.69 -23.60 -14.30
CA ASP A 563 18.48 -24.00 -15.47
C ASP A 563 18.41 -22.97 -16.62
N LEU A 564 17.24 -22.39 -16.86
CA LEU A 564 17.07 -21.34 -17.87
C LEU A 564 17.79 -20.03 -17.48
N ALA A 565 17.75 -19.65 -16.20
CA ALA A 565 18.44 -18.49 -15.67
C ALA A 565 19.98 -18.68 -15.72
N HIS A 566 20.49 -19.81 -15.25
CA HIS A 566 21.91 -20.17 -15.31
C HIS A 566 22.44 -20.24 -16.75
N ALA A 567 21.64 -20.74 -17.70
CA ALA A 567 21.99 -20.75 -19.12
C ALA A 567 22.19 -19.33 -19.70
N GLN A 568 21.68 -18.29 -19.03
CA GLN A 568 21.96 -16.88 -19.33
C GLN A 568 22.76 -16.17 -18.24
N GLN A 569 23.57 -16.90 -17.47
CA GLN A 569 24.47 -16.37 -16.42
C GLN A 569 23.75 -15.67 -15.26
N GLY A 570 22.42 -15.84 -15.13
CA GLY A 570 21.67 -15.30 -14.02
C GLY A 570 22.01 -16.01 -12.71
N LEU A 571 21.76 -15.32 -11.60
CA LEU A 571 21.81 -15.89 -10.25
C LEU A 571 20.39 -16.20 -9.80
N VAL A 572 20.22 -17.34 -9.15
CA VAL A 572 18.92 -17.85 -8.72
C VAL A 572 18.88 -17.89 -7.20
N GLY A 573 17.86 -17.29 -6.61
CA GLY A 573 17.63 -17.39 -5.17
C GLY A 573 16.18 -17.70 -4.84
N TYR A 574 15.98 -18.30 -3.68
CA TYR A 574 14.65 -18.39 -3.09
C TYR A 574 14.35 -17.11 -2.32
N VAL A 575 13.22 -16.49 -2.64
CA VAL A 575 12.79 -15.20 -2.08
C VAL A 575 11.62 -15.40 -1.14
N HIS A 576 11.64 -14.65 -0.03
CA HIS A 576 10.66 -14.72 1.08
C HIS A 576 10.01 -16.12 1.33
N PRO A 577 10.81 -17.21 1.46
CA PRO A 577 10.30 -18.58 1.30
C PRO A 577 9.41 -19.09 2.45
N PHE A 578 9.46 -18.48 3.64
CA PHE A 578 8.77 -19.00 4.83
C PHE A 578 8.14 -17.93 5.71
N ASP A 579 6.81 -17.88 5.75
CA ASP A 579 6.04 -17.09 6.72
C ASP A 579 5.97 -17.75 8.11
N THR A 580 6.12 -19.08 8.15
CA THR A 580 6.20 -19.88 9.37
C THR A 580 7.24 -20.97 9.22
N TYR A 581 7.73 -21.48 10.35
CA TYR A 581 8.70 -22.57 10.33
C TYR A 581 8.06 -23.85 9.75
N PRO A 582 8.61 -24.44 8.68
CA PRO A 582 8.00 -25.59 8.02
C PRO A 582 8.01 -26.83 8.93
N ASP A 583 6.88 -27.55 8.95
CA ASP A 583 6.70 -28.82 9.66
C ASP A 583 6.38 -29.96 8.68
N PRO A 584 7.40 -30.71 8.21
CA PRO A 584 7.23 -31.80 7.24
C PRO A 584 6.32 -32.94 7.73
N ALA A 585 6.01 -33.01 9.03
CA ALA A 585 5.07 -34.00 9.56
C ALA A 585 3.60 -33.59 9.40
N LYS A 586 3.32 -32.32 9.08
CA LYS A 586 1.98 -31.73 8.98
C LYS A 586 1.65 -31.14 7.62
N GLU A 587 2.67 -30.80 6.84
CA GLU A 587 2.53 -30.17 5.53
C GLU A 587 2.65 -31.23 4.42
N SER A 588 1.72 -31.20 3.45
CA SER A 588 1.56 -32.25 2.43
C SER A 588 2.09 -31.89 1.04
N LEU A 589 2.50 -30.63 0.84
CA LEU A 589 3.20 -30.19 -0.34
C LEU A 589 4.36 -29.29 0.08
N THR A 590 5.52 -29.56 -0.53
CA THR A 590 6.60 -28.62 -0.88
C THR A 590 7.48 -28.15 0.29
N ASP A 591 8.80 -28.16 0.20
CA ASP A 591 9.55 -27.33 -0.75
C ASP A 591 10.56 -28.11 -1.60
N GLU A 592 10.66 -27.75 -2.87
CA GLU A 592 11.79 -28.17 -3.73
C GLU A 592 13.12 -27.61 -3.21
N LEU A 593 13.09 -26.56 -2.38
CA LEU A 593 14.29 -25.83 -1.92
C LEU A 593 15.44 -26.75 -1.47
N PRO A 594 15.29 -27.73 -0.56
CA PRO A 594 16.42 -28.59 -0.17
C PRO A 594 16.97 -29.44 -1.34
N VAL A 595 16.10 -29.87 -2.25
CA VAL A 595 16.49 -30.64 -3.44
C VAL A 595 17.21 -29.74 -4.44
N ASP A 596 16.67 -28.57 -4.72
CA ASP A 596 17.24 -27.58 -5.62
C ASP A 596 18.61 -27.11 -5.14
N VAL A 597 18.76 -26.90 -3.83
CA VAL A 597 20.07 -26.61 -3.19
C VAL A 597 21.04 -27.77 -3.38
N ALA A 598 20.61 -29.01 -3.13
CA ALA A 598 21.45 -30.19 -3.31
C ALA A 598 21.88 -30.43 -4.77
N LEU A 599 21.03 -30.02 -5.72
CA LEU A 599 21.30 -30.07 -7.16
C LEU A 599 22.13 -28.88 -7.67
N GLY A 600 22.49 -27.92 -6.81
CA GLY A 600 23.26 -26.74 -7.18
C GLY A 600 22.46 -25.74 -8.02
N LYS A 601 21.13 -25.70 -7.87
CA LYS A 601 20.23 -24.78 -8.60
C LYS A 601 20.08 -23.42 -7.93
N VAL A 602 20.51 -23.30 -6.67
CA VAL A 602 20.30 -22.10 -5.84
C VAL A 602 21.65 -21.46 -5.51
N ASP A 603 21.80 -20.19 -5.85
CA ASP A 603 23.00 -19.38 -5.65
C ASP A 603 22.92 -18.49 -4.40
N TYR A 604 21.72 -18.14 -3.94
CA TYR A 604 21.50 -17.36 -2.73
C TYR A 604 20.14 -17.63 -2.08
N ILE A 605 19.94 -17.16 -0.85
CA ILE A 605 18.63 -17.20 -0.18
C ILE A 605 18.36 -15.90 0.55
N GLU A 606 17.15 -15.37 0.41
CA GLU A 606 16.71 -14.20 1.18
C GLU A 606 16.35 -14.59 2.60
N VAL A 607 17.25 -14.29 3.53
CA VAL A 607 17.01 -14.56 4.96
C VAL A 607 16.26 -13.40 5.62
N LEU A 608 16.45 -12.18 5.11
CA LEU A 608 15.76 -10.98 5.58
C LEU A 608 14.86 -10.48 4.44
N GLY A 609 13.55 -10.43 4.67
CA GLY A 609 12.58 -9.94 3.69
C GLY A 609 11.16 -9.85 4.23
N PHE A 610 10.16 -9.85 3.36
CA PHE A 610 8.74 -9.71 3.72
C PHE A 610 8.23 -10.79 4.69
N SER A 611 8.66 -12.04 4.50
CA SER A 611 8.28 -13.19 5.34
C SER A 611 9.03 -13.28 6.66
N ASP A 612 8.70 -14.29 7.49
CA ASP A 612 9.31 -14.46 8.81
C ASP A 612 10.80 -14.84 8.72
N HIS A 613 11.65 -13.83 8.89
CA HIS A 613 13.10 -13.97 8.82
C HIS A 613 13.66 -15.01 9.81
N LYS A 614 13.01 -15.25 10.96
CA LYS A 614 13.45 -16.26 11.94
C LYS A 614 13.23 -17.67 11.41
N SER A 615 12.09 -17.91 10.80
CA SER A 615 11.75 -19.18 10.15
C SER A 615 12.72 -19.47 9.02
N THR A 616 12.92 -18.49 8.12
CA THR A 616 13.85 -18.63 7.00
C THR A 616 15.31 -18.82 7.46
N ALA A 617 15.79 -18.02 8.42
CA ALA A 617 17.14 -18.17 8.97
C ALA A 617 17.38 -19.56 9.56
N ARG A 618 16.37 -20.14 10.23
CA ARG A 618 16.47 -21.48 10.82
C ARG A 618 16.61 -22.57 9.75
N VAL A 619 15.90 -22.45 8.63
CA VAL A 619 16.07 -23.36 7.48
C VAL A 619 17.47 -23.20 6.88
N TRP A 620 17.94 -21.97 6.67
CA TRP A 620 19.29 -21.69 6.19
C TRP A 620 20.39 -22.29 7.08
N TYR A 621 20.29 -22.16 8.41
CA TYR A 621 21.23 -22.79 9.35
C TYR A 621 21.24 -24.32 9.22
N ARG A 622 20.10 -24.95 8.89
CA ARG A 622 20.06 -26.39 8.63
C ARG A 622 20.75 -26.77 7.32
N LEU A 623 20.54 -26.00 6.26
CA LEU A 623 21.26 -26.19 4.99
C LEU A 623 22.78 -26.07 5.20
N LEU A 624 23.24 -25.09 5.97
CA LEU A 624 24.64 -24.96 6.37
C LEU A 624 25.16 -26.19 7.13
N ASN A 625 24.40 -26.70 8.10
CA ASN A 625 24.77 -27.91 8.84
C ASN A 625 24.83 -29.17 7.95
N CYS A 626 24.11 -29.16 6.83
CA CYS A 626 24.19 -30.19 5.79
C CYS A 626 25.35 -29.99 4.81
N GLY A 627 26.17 -28.94 4.97
CA GLY A 627 27.32 -28.64 4.12
C GLY A 627 27.02 -27.74 2.93
N PHE A 628 25.81 -27.18 2.83
CA PHE A 628 25.45 -26.25 1.76
C PHE A 628 25.75 -24.81 2.18
N HIS A 629 26.78 -24.23 1.56
CA HIS A 629 27.25 -22.87 1.84
C HIS A 629 26.57 -21.83 0.94
N LEU A 630 25.29 -21.56 1.19
CA LEU A 630 24.54 -20.56 0.44
C LEU A 630 24.78 -19.14 1.01
N PRO A 631 25.19 -18.17 0.17
CA PRO A 631 25.12 -16.75 0.49
C PRO A 631 23.71 -16.33 0.94
N THR A 632 23.65 -15.50 1.97
CA THR A 632 22.40 -14.87 2.41
C THR A 632 22.25 -13.50 1.77
N ALA A 633 21.05 -13.16 1.33
CA ALA A 633 20.69 -11.82 0.88
C ALA A 633 19.59 -11.21 1.75
N ALA A 634 19.43 -9.90 1.61
CA ALA A 634 18.31 -9.14 2.14
C ALA A 634 17.52 -8.55 0.96
N GLY A 635 16.28 -8.98 0.83
CA GLY A 635 15.36 -8.52 -0.19
C GLY A 635 14.08 -8.06 0.51
N THR A 636 13.79 -6.76 0.52
CA THR A 636 12.68 -6.27 1.34
C THR A 636 11.31 -6.69 0.83
N ASP A 637 11.21 -7.03 -0.46
CA ASP A 637 9.96 -7.18 -1.18
C ASP A 637 9.10 -5.91 -1.02
N ALA A 638 9.78 -4.76 -1.15
CA ALA A 638 9.12 -3.46 -1.02
C ALA A 638 8.43 -3.07 -2.32
N MET A 639 7.11 -2.93 -2.27
CA MET A 639 6.33 -2.28 -3.33
C MET A 639 6.49 -0.75 -3.23
N ALA A 640 7.48 -0.22 -3.94
CA ALA A 640 7.94 1.16 -3.82
C ALA A 640 6.89 2.22 -4.22
N ASN A 641 5.82 1.81 -4.91
CA ASN A 641 4.72 2.69 -5.33
C ASN A 641 3.47 2.64 -4.42
N PHE A 642 3.52 1.94 -3.28
CA PHE A 642 2.40 1.90 -2.35
C PHE A 642 2.44 3.07 -1.36
N ALA A 643 1.28 3.55 -0.90
CA ALA A 643 1.20 4.61 0.11
C ALA A 643 1.15 4.06 1.56
N SER A 644 0.94 2.76 1.73
CA SER A 644 1.25 2.03 2.95
C SER A 644 2.05 0.79 2.54
N LEU A 645 2.84 0.19 3.42
CA LEU A 645 3.55 -1.03 3.06
C LEU A 645 3.78 -1.84 4.32
N ARG A 646 3.69 -3.16 4.16
CA ARG A 646 4.26 -4.11 5.11
C ARG A 646 5.76 -4.05 5.08
N LEU A 647 6.35 -3.12 5.83
CA LEU A 647 7.78 -3.18 6.10
C LEU A 647 8.03 -4.22 7.19
N ASN A 648 9.01 -5.09 6.97
CA ASN A 648 9.35 -6.18 7.87
C ASN A 648 9.49 -5.67 9.33
N ARG A 649 9.03 -6.48 10.28
CA ARG A 649 9.23 -6.28 11.74
C ARG A 649 10.71 -6.10 12.10
N GLY A 650 11.64 -6.51 11.23
CA GLY A 650 13.10 -6.36 11.39
C GLY A 650 13.73 -5.12 10.75
N SER A 651 13.08 -4.43 9.80
CA SER A 651 13.61 -3.22 9.14
C SER A 651 13.41 -1.92 9.94
N ARG A 652 12.90 -2.03 11.18
CA ARG A 652 12.96 -0.96 12.17
C ARG A 652 13.47 -1.53 13.50
N ILE A 653 14.79 -1.49 13.70
CA ILE A 653 15.29 -1.22 15.05
C ILE A 653 15.31 0.30 15.21
N LEU A 654 14.72 0.76 16.32
CA LEU A 654 14.68 2.14 16.86
C LEU A 654 13.48 3.02 16.45
N GLY A 655 12.29 2.56 16.81
CA GLY A 655 11.34 3.41 17.52
C GLY A 655 11.01 2.75 18.87
N ALA A 656 11.45 3.37 19.98
CA ALA A 656 11.19 3.04 21.40
C ALA A 656 11.96 1.88 22.10
N ASP A 657 13.09 2.21 22.74
CA ASP A 657 13.39 2.05 24.20
C ASP A 657 14.91 2.17 24.41
N THR A 658 15.36 3.24 25.07
CA THR A 658 16.77 3.63 25.25
C THR A 658 17.50 2.82 26.33
N ARG A 659 17.21 1.52 26.51
CA ARG A 659 17.79 0.72 27.61
C ARG A 659 18.35 -0.67 27.27
N SER A 660 18.45 -1.04 25.98
CA SER A 660 19.07 -2.31 25.59
C SER A 660 20.22 -2.12 24.58
N PRO A 661 21.34 -2.86 24.72
CA PRO A 661 22.48 -2.73 23.82
C PRO A 661 22.14 -3.27 22.41
N PRO A 662 22.70 -2.68 21.33
CA PRO A 662 22.41 -3.08 19.96
C PRO A 662 22.98 -4.48 19.63
N MET A 663 22.15 -5.36 19.06
CA MET A 663 22.61 -6.57 18.39
C MET A 663 23.11 -6.23 16.97
N ALA A 664 24.15 -6.95 16.54
CA ALA A 664 24.96 -6.68 15.35
C ALA A 664 24.18 -6.68 14.01
N PRO A 665 24.63 -5.89 13.00
CA PRO A 665 24.07 -5.91 11.66
C PRO A 665 24.53 -7.16 10.87
N CYS A 666 23.57 -7.88 10.27
CA CYS A 666 23.82 -8.83 9.19
C CYS A 666 23.49 -8.17 7.85
N LEU A 667 24.52 -7.68 7.16
CA LEU A 667 24.54 -7.39 5.73
C LEU A 667 25.63 -8.29 5.13
N VAL A 668 25.31 -9.17 4.19
CA VAL A 668 26.32 -9.97 3.50
C VAL A 668 26.07 -9.96 2.00
N PHE A 669 26.84 -9.15 1.28
CA PHE A 669 27.33 -9.52 -0.05
C PHE A 669 28.86 -9.47 0.00
N SER A 670 29.50 -10.62 -0.20
CA SER A 670 30.93 -10.71 -0.43
C SER A 670 31.16 -10.74 -1.94
N SER A 671 31.42 -9.60 -2.56
CA SER A 671 31.85 -9.58 -3.96
C SER A 671 33.33 -10.02 -4.07
N ARG A 672 33.56 -11.27 -4.51
CA ARG A 672 34.69 -11.54 -5.41
C ARG A 672 34.18 -11.47 -6.84
N ILE A 673 33.86 -10.27 -7.30
CA ILE A 673 33.81 -10.02 -8.74
C ILE A 673 35.27 -9.84 -9.16
N ASN A 674 35.84 -10.89 -9.75
CA ASN A 674 37.20 -10.88 -10.25
C ASN A 674 37.30 -9.82 -11.36
N ARG A 675 37.86 -8.64 -11.06
CA ARG A 675 38.38 -7.73 -12.07
C ARG A 675 39.61 -8.38 -12.71
N GLN A 676 39.40 -9.15 -13.77
CA GLN A 676 40.41 -9.37 -14.80
C GLN A 676 39.72 -9.60 -16.15
N VAL A 677 39.29 -8.52 -16.79
CA VAL A 677 39.45 -8.37 -18.24
C VAL A 677 39.68 -6.89 -18.51
N GLU A 678 40.93 -6.52 -18.75
CA GLU A 678 41.35 -5.62 -19.81
C GLU A 678 42.88 -5.51 -19.79
N PRO A 679 43.49 -5.26 -20.95
CA PRO A 679 44.36 -4.10 -21.06
C PRO A 679 43.68 -2.94 -21.77
#